data_AF-A0A1F7X4Y6-F1
#
_entry.id   AF-A0A1F7X4Y6-F1
#
_cell.length_a   1.000
_cell.length_b   1.000
_cell.length_c   1.000
_cell.angle_alpha   90.00
_cell.angle_beta   90.00
_cell.angle_gamma   90.00
#
_symmetry.space_group_name_H-M   'P 1'
#
loop_
_entity.id
_entity.type
_entity.pdbx_description
1 polymer ?
#
loop_
_entity_poly.entity_id
_entity_poly.type
_entity_poly.pdbx_seq_one_letter_code
_entity_poly.pdbx_strand_id
1 'polypeptide(L)'
;MRLKFLLHKLLTIPLPSAFVLTIALVIHSLLSTPLADAQVPSPYVSCEDTDSPEFHSLRPYQKSPCNQEVTETATFCGNRLVLSDKVTAIQTTPPRLANNCTAIGGGRYRCTYTVSGKTANYEIDLANAHFPILGNTEDVANSQQSTDMNDADKMNEYVSWYLNGATGRAESSPLSQDEEDIRKLVDFSGPIKKLLPFDIQNNLRANTVKKAVATKEGDGDLRHDQVVGCTYGVRILGKVIGGIPGACYETGLRGVLPHIEHRLSEWNSHLPPKSSDFDNFQDYWKKYREWQGKICFEIEIPFMDNKKVLLCGENPLAPNYYSNLFANIPFSSTEDRVGEVAVNSQSVAPASEGLEISNVSLVTTPAELYFSHTEEVAELASILQLTFAPAGASTTGGATGVSPGEACDLKEIRTNPGDNLFAESITGDLKYDASFSCDFDGNASSSACAKDVSIGLGVITETPKADELWSRLVAGPAGIFKRIFPKVGEGGAILGILDMPGATGVTYSGSGLVSAGNPQGRAGESAELYFPHVGGISEYFLKGIQTILRPKGFGEQILSGAEGTFGSSGEIDCNEDAPNVSLRGTLNRQATFQLALNWVSGQSGNHVMECYNDVVKRSKSEGFNSALALLIWLNESNASNYNLSVEDFGIHSSSVRGFSAQIDQLLQLPSYYRGTFPQCYGRGMSDIEAFLRIFKSGNCTSSDGANYYSNLRSRWSWVSPGCSFPRSPTDTTCP
;
A
#
# COMPACT_ATOMS: atom_id res chain seq x y z
N MET A 1 -3.16 -37.09 -56.00
CA MET A 1 -4.08 -36.84 -57.14
C MET A 1 -4.84 -38.13 -57.42
N ARG A 2 -6.18 -38.07 -57.54
CA ARG A 2 -7.18 -39.17 -57.55
C ARG A 2 -7.65 -39.68 -56.19
N LEU A 3 -8.79 -39.15 -55.71
CA LEU A 3 -10.01 -39.94 -55.48
C LEU A 3 -11.19 -38.97 -55.19
N LYS A 4 -11.78 -38.42 -56.25
CA LYS A 4 -13.12 -37.80 -56.24
C LYS A 4 -14.04 -38.76 -56.98
N PHE A 5 -14.76 -39.61 -56.26
CA PHE A 5 -16.00 -40.26 -56.71
C PHE A 5 -16.53 -41.09 -55.55
N LEU A 6 -17.55 -40.56 -54.87
CA LEU A 6 -18.59 -41.24 -54.07
C LEU A 6 -19.03 -40.27 -52.97
N LEU A 7 -19.94 -39.35 -53.31
CA LEU A 7 -21.04 -38.90 -52.45
C LEU A 7 -21.91 -37.91 -53.25
N HIS A 8 -22.74 -38.45 -54.15
CA HIS A 8 -23.84 -37.69 -54.73
C HIS A 8 -25.03 -38.62 -54.88
N LYS A 9 -26.14 -38.23 -54.25
CA LYS A 9 -27.47 -38.87 -54.16
C LYS A 9 -27.74 -39.62 -52.86
N LEU A 10 -28.16 -38.87 -51.84
CA LEU A 10 -29.32 -39.17 -51.00
C LEU A 10 -29.53 -38.00 -50.03
N LEU A 11 -30.49 -37.14 -50.35
CA LEU A 11 -31.52 -36.55 -49.47
C LEU A 11 -32.01 -35.23 -50.08
N THR A 12 -33.11 -35.33 -50.83
CA THR A 12 -34.01 -34.22 -51.14
C THR A 12 -35.27 -34.44 -50.31
N ILE A 13 -35.41 -33.71 -49.21
CA ILE A 13 -36.70 -33.46 -48.55
C ILE A 13 -36.73 -31.95 -48.25
N PRO A 14 -37.69 -31.18 -48.80
CA PRO A 14 -37.83 -29.77 -48.50
C PRO A 14 -38.61 -29.63 -47.19
N LEU A 15 -37.92 -29.53 -46.06
CA LEU A 15 -38.50 -28.86 -44.90
C LEU A 15 -38.44 -27.34 -45.15
N PRO A 16 -39.45 -26.56 -44.71
CA PRO A 16 -39.48 -25.13 -44.97
C PRO A 16 -38.28 -24.48 -44.28
N SER A 17 -37.34 -23.98 -45.08
CA SER A 17 -36.07 -23.38 -44.66
C SER A 17 -36.25 -22.24 -43.65
N ALA A 18 -37.45 -21.67 -43.57
CA ALA A 18 -37.81 -20.69 -42.56
C ALA A 18 -37.85 -21.29 -41.14
N PHE A 19 -38.38 -22.51 -40.95
CA PHE A 19 -38.54 -23.07 -39.60
C PHE A 19 -37.23 -23.54 -38.99
N VAL A 20 -36.29 -24.05 -39.81
CA VAL A 20 -34.95 -24.47 -39.36
C VAL A 20 -34.06 -23.25 -39.08
N LEU A 21 -34.20 -22.15 -39.83
CA LEU A 21 -33.45 -20.93 -39.57
C LEU A 21 -33.96 -20.20 -38.32
N THR A 22 -35.28 -20.18 -38.07
CA THR A 22 -35.84 -19.61 -36.83
C THR A 22 -35.52 -20.49 -35.62
N ILE A 23 -35.56 -21.81 -35.75
CA ILE A 23 -35.12 -22.72 -34.67
C ILE A 23 -33.61 -22.60 -34.45
N ALA A 24 -32.78 -22.48 -35.49
CA ALA A 24 -31.33 -22.29 -35.33
C ALA A 24 -31.00 -20.91 -34.73
N LEU A 25 -31.74 -19.85 -35.06
CA LEU A 25 -31.58 -18.53 -34.46
C LEU A 25 -32.11 -18.48 -33.01
N VAL A 26 -33.20 -19.18 -32.70
CA VAL A 26 -33.75 -19.29 -31.34
C VAL A 26 -32.90 -20.24 -30.47
N ILE A 27 -32.33 -21.31 -31.03
CA ILE A 27 -31.33 -22.17 -30.37
C ILE A 27 -30.02 -21.41 -30.19
N HIS A 28 -29.57 -20.62 -31.18
CA HIS A 28 -28.38 -19.79 -31.02
C HIS A 28 -28.61 -18.64 -30.03
N SER A 29 -29.82 -18.08 -29.92
CA SER A 29 -30.15 -17.07 -28.90
C SER A 29 -30.47 -17.65 -27.52
N LEU A 30 -30.92 -18.92 -27.42
CA LEU A 30 -31.16 -19.62 -26.15
C LEU A 30 -29.94 -20.42 -25.65
N LEU A 31 -28.93 -20.67 -26.48
CA LEU A 31 -27.67 -21.34 -26.11
C LEU A 31 -26.43 -20.42 -26.13
N SER A 32 -26.59 -19.12 -26.43
CA SER A 32 -25.50 -18.13 -26.35
C SER A 32 -25.70 -17.16 -25.19
N THR A 33 -25.98 -17.70 -24.00
CA THR A 33 -25.44 -17.08 -22.80
C THR A 33 -24.71 -18.17 -22.02
N PRO A 34 -23.43 -18.44 -22.33
CA PRO A 34 -22.55 -18.76 -21.23
C PRO A 34 -22.46 -17.46 -20.42
N LEU A 35 -23.40 -17.27 -19.48
CA LEU A 35 -23.01 -16.68 -18.21
C LEU A 35 -22.14 -17.75 -17.56
N ALA A 36 -20.90 -17.85 -18.06
CA ALA A 36 -19.83 -18.48 -17.33
C ALA A 36 -19.54 -17.49 -16.21
N ASP A 37 -20.32 -17.64 -15.16
CA ASP A 37 -20.06 -17.10 -13.83
C ASP A 37 -18.75 -17.79 -13.41
N ALA A 38 -17.60 -17.22 -13.79
CA ALA A 38 -16.40 -17.55 -13.04
C ALA A 38 -16.65 -16.91 -11.69
N GLN A 39 -17.18 -17.70 -10.76
CA GLN A 39 -17.44 -17.25 -9.41
C GLN A 39 -16.18 -16.54 -8.90
N VAL A 40 -16.33 -15.45 -8.14
CA VAL A 40 -15.33 -15.19 -7.09
C VAL A 40 -15.25 -16.52 -6.35
N PRO A 41 -14.15 -17.30 -6.43
CA PRO A 41 -14.17 -18.66 -5.93
C PRO A 41 -14.39 -18.56 -4.42
N SER A 42 -15.64 -18.80 -4.05
CA SER A 42 -16.06 -19.09 -2.70
C SER A 42 -16.16 -20.60 -2.68
N PRO A 43 -15.38 -21.27 -1.82
CA PRO A 43 -14.71 -20.77 -0.62
C PRO A 43 -13.25 -20.29 -0.81
N TYR A 44 -12.70 -19.64 0.23
CA TYR A 44 -11.26 -19.44 0.43
C TYR A 44 -10.48 -20.71 0.08
N VAL A 45 -9.42 -20.56 -0.71
CA VAL A 45 -8.51 -21.65 -1.09
C VAL A 45 -7.28 -21.58 -0.19
N SER A 46 -7.00 -22.66 0.53
CA SER A 46 -5.76 -22.76 1.29
C SER A 46 -4.57 -22.85 0.34
N CYS A 47 -3.40 -22.36 0.74
CA CYS A 47 -2.19 -22.37 -0.07
C CYS A 47 -1.73 -23.75 -0.52
N GLU A 48 -2.03 -24.78 0.28
CA GLU A 48 -1.71 -26.17 -0.04
C GLU A 48 -2.69 -26.77 -1.07
N ASP A 49 -3.85 -26.13 -1.25
CA ASP A 49 -4.95 -26.56 -2.11
C ASP A 49 -5.00 -25.77 -3.43
N THR A 50 -5.78 -26.27 -4.37
CA THR A 50 -6.03 -25.63 -5.67
C THR A 50 -7.48 -25.80 -6.06
N ASP A 51 -8.03 -24.83 -6.79
CA ASP A 51 -9.39 -24.88 -7.34
C ASP A 51 -9.38 -24.70 -8.86
N SER A 52 -10.47 -25.10 -9.52
CA SER A 52 -10.63 -25.00 -10.98
C SER A 52 -12.08 -24.66 -11.35
N PRO A 53 -12.31 -23.69 -12.27
CA PRO A 53 -11.29 -22.91 -12.97
C PRO A 53 -10.66 -21.83 -12.07
N GLU A 54 -9.38 -21.54 -12.28
CA GLU A 54 -8.72 -20.38 -11.64
C GLU A 54 -9.22 -19.06 -12.23
N PHE A 55 -9.07 -17.97 -11.46
CA PHE A 55 -9.54 -16.65 -11.89
C PHE A 55 -8.70 -16.06 -13.04
N HIS A 56 -7.37 -15.96 -12.87
CA HIS A 56 -6.44 -15.43 -13.87
C HIS A 56 -5.00 -15.90 -13.58
N SER A 57 -4.12 -16.08 -14.57
CA SER A 57 -2.73 -16.56 -14.33
C SER A 57 -1.84 -15.62 -13.48
N LEU A 58 -2.24 -14.35 -13.35
CA LEU A 58 -1.60 -13.34 -12.48
C LEU A 58 -2.37 -13.04 -11.21
N ARG A 59 -3.49 -13.72 -10.97
CA ARG A 59 -4.29 -13.58 -9.75
C ARG A 59 -5.23 -14.78 -9.62
N PRO A 60 -4.70 -16.01 -9.49
CA PRO A 60 -5.49 -17.23 -9.64
C PRO A 60 -6.54 -17.41 -8.53
N TYR A 61 -6.20 -16.98 -7.30
CA TYR A 61 -7.00 -17.15 -6.09
C TYR A 61 -7.20 -15.79 -5.39
N GLN A 62 -8.01 -14.94 -6.00
CA GLN A 62 -8.39 -13.66 -5.37
C GLN A 62 -9.03 -13.88 -4.00
N LYS A 63 -8.78 -12.97 -3.05
CA LYS A 63 -9.28 -13.09 -1.66
C LYS A 63 -8.77 -14.33 -0.90
N SER A 64 -7.79 -15.05 -1.44
CA SER A 64 -7.16 -16.19 -0.77
C SER A 64 -5.66 -15.97 -0.71
N PRO A 65 -5.15 -14.94 -0.02
CA PRO A 65 -3.72 -14.71 0.04
C PRO A 65 -3.03 -15.76 0.90
N CYS A 66 -1.80 -16.13 0.56
CA CYS A 66 -1.04 -17.04 1.41
C CYS A 66 -0.57 -16.44 2.72
N ASN A 67 -0.16 -15.17 2.69
CA ASN A 67 0.05 -14.44 3.92
C ASN A 67 -1.25 -13.75 4.34
N GLN A 68 -1.83 -14.22 5.43
CA GLN A 68 -3.03 -13.63 6.04
C GLN A 68 -2.71 -12.48 7.00
N GLU A 69 -1.44 -12.21 7.30
CA GLU A 69 -1.06 -11.17 8.26
C GLU A 69 -1.09 -9.76 7.63
N VAL A 70 -1.79 -8.83 8.29
CA VAL A 70 -1.75 -7.40 7.99
C VAL A 70 -0.41 -6.84 8.50
N THR A 71 0.57 -6.81 7.60
CA THR A 71 1.96 -6.46 7.93
C THR A 71 2.58 -5.64 6.81
N GLU A 72 3.67 -4.93 7.13
CA GLU A 72 4.42 -4.11 6.15
C GLU A 72 3.53 -3.07 5.47
N THR A 73 2.59 -2.51 6.24
CA THR A 73 1.57 -1.59 5.75
C THR A 73 1.98 -0.14 5.93
N ALA A 74 1.67 0.67 4.92
CA ALA A 74 1.68 2.12 5.04
C ALA A 74 0.28 2.63 5.38
N THR A 75 0.19 3.64 6.25
CA THR A 75 -1.09 4.24 6.65
C THR A 75 -1.30 5.60 6.00
N PHE A 76 -2.52 5.90 5.58
CA PHE A 76 -2.88 7.23 5.09
C PHE A 76 -3.89 7.95 5.99
N CYS A 77 -3.57 9.18 6.38
CA CYS A 77 -4.30 9.99 7.35
C CYS A 77 -5.41 10.89 6.76
N GLY A 78 -5.52 10.97 5.43
CA GLY A 78 -6.44 11.90 4.77
C GLY A 78 -7.90 11.44 4.68
N ASN A 79 -8.24 10.25 5.16
CA ASN A 79 -9.62 9.77 5.13
C ASN A 79 -10.36 10.27 6.36
N ARG A 80 -11.10 11.38 6.23
CA ARG A 80 -11.97 11.92 7.29
C ARG A 80 -13.43 11.86 6.85
N LEU A 81 -14.26 11.30 7.72
CA LEU A 81 -15.71 11.27 7.61
C LEU A 81 -16.31 12.26 8.62
N VAL A 82 -17.24 13.09 8.17
CA VAL A 82 -18.01 14.02 8.99
C VAL A 82 -19.50 13.72 8.83
N LEU A 83 -20.15 13.38 9.94
CA LEU A 83 -21.58 13.09 10.01
C LEU A 83 -22.27 14.21 10.79
N SER A 84 -23.49 14.56 10.41
CA SER A 84 -24.36 15.43 11.20
C SER A 84 -25.47 14.61 11.88
N ASP A 85 -25.54 14.59 13.20
CA ASP A 85 -26.67 14.01 13.94
C ASP A 85 -27.52 15.10 14.61
N LYS A 86 -28.73 14.74 15.04
CA LYS A 86 -29.65 15.63 15.75
C LYS A 86 -30.10 15.01 17.06
N VAL A 87 -29.95 15.78 18.13
CA VAL A 87 -30.58 15.48 19.41
C VAL A 87 -31.85 16.30 19.55
N THR A 88 -32.96 15.63 19.82
CA THR A 88 -34.28 16.27 19.91
C THR A 88 -34.90 16.00 21.27
N ALA A 89 -35.46 17.04 21.88
CA ALA A 89 -36.31 16.94 23.06
C ALA A 89 -37.68 17.53 22.76
N ILE A 90 -38.74 16.89 23.26
CA ILE A 90 -40.12 17.34 23.12
C ILE A 90 -40.62 17.82 24.48
N GLN A 91 -40.99 19.09 24.55
CA GLN A 91 -41.63 19.66 25.73
C GLN A 91 -43.13 19.43 25.67
N THR A 92 -43.63 18.44 26.42
CA THR A 92 -45.06 18.07 26.46
C THR A 92 -45.86 18.75 27.56
N THR A 93 -45.16 19.33 28.55
CA THR A 93 -45.78 20.09 29.64
C THR A 93 -45.53 21.57 29.40
N PRO A 94 -46.52 22.48 29.58
CA PRO A 94 -46.29 23.91 29.46
C PRO A 94 -45.05 24.34 30.27
N PRO A 95 -44.07 25.04 29.69
CA PRO A 95 -42.78 25.30 30.35
C PRO A 95 -42.88 25.93 31.73
N ARG A 96 -43.94 26.71 31.99
CA ARG A 96 -44.24 27.30 33.30
C ARG A 96 -44.54 26.28 34.42
N LEU A 97 -44.88 25.04 34.07
CA LEU A 97 -45.23 23.96 34.99
C LEU A 97 -44.18 22.85 35.01
N ALA A 98 -43.14 22.95 34.19
CA ALA A 98 -42.16 21.89 34.00
C ALA A 98 -40.95 22.09 34.91
N ASN A 99 -40.55 21.03 35.61
CA ASN A 99 -39.48 21.08 36.63
C ASN A 99 -38.09 21.31 36.03
N ASN A 100 -37.90 21.01 34.75
CA ASN A 100 -36.65 21.19 34.02
C ASN A 100 -36.51 22.59 33.39
N CYS A 101 -37.47 23.48 33.64
CA CYS A 101 -37.55 24.82 33.02
C CYS A 101 -37.41 25.95 34.06
N THR A 102 -36.64 26.98 33.72
CA THR A 102 -36.45 28.19 34.53
C THR A 102 -36.90 29.42 33.76
N ALA A 103 -37.65 30.33 34.42
CA ALA A 103 -38.11 31.56 33.79
C ALA A 103 -36.94 32.50 33.46
N ILE A 104 -36.91 33.06 32.24
CA ILE A 104 -35.88 33.99 31.77
C ILE A 104 -36.42 35.41 31.51
N GLY A 105 -37.70 35.65 31.82
CA GLY A 105 -38.38 36.94 31.62
C GLY A 105 -39.27 36.97 30.37
N GLY A 106 -40.19 37.94 30.31
CA GLY A 106 -41.06 38.15 29.14
C GLY A 106 -42.02 37.00 28.82
N GLY A 107 -42.33 36.13 29.78
CA GLY A 107 -43.15 34.93 29.56
C GLY A 107 -42.40 33.75 28.93
N ARG A 108 -41.08 33.85 28.77
CA ARG A 108 -40.22 32.80 28.22
C ARG A 108 -39.52 31.99 29.31
N TYR A 109 -39.26 30.73 29.00
CA TYR A 109 -38.64 29.76 29.90
C TYR A 109 -37.50 29.04 29.18
N ARG A 110 -36.38 28.86 29.86
CA ARG A 110 -35.26 28.02 29.42
C ARG A 110 -35.39 26.64 30.03
N CYS A 111 -35.56 25.63 29.20
CA CYS A 111 -35.66 24.24 29.62
C CYS A 111 -34.37 23.49 29.32
N THR A 112 -33.92 22.66 30.26
CA THR A 112 -32.73 21.82 30.13
C THR A 112 -33.12 20.37 29.88
N TYR A 113 -32.36 19.69 29.03
CA TYR A 113 -32.59 18.31 28.65
C TYR A 113 -31.29 17.53 28.64
N THR A 114 -31.38 16.27 29.01
CA THR A 114 -30.28 15.31 28.90
C THR A 114 -30.78 14.10 28.12
N VAL A 115 -30.08 13.76 27.05
CA VAL A 115 -30.30 12.56 26.24
C VAL A 115 -29.09 11.67 26.47
N SER A 116 -29.31 10.52 27.09
CA SER A 116 -28.25 9.56 27.37
C SER A 116 -28.29 8.37 26.41
N GLY A 117 -27.12 7.85 26.05
CA GLY A 117 -26.96 6.69 25.19
C GLY A 117 -27.47 6.89 23.77
N LYS A 118 -27.45 8.12 23.26
CA LYS A 118 -27.80 8.40 21.86
C LYS A 118 -26.82 7.65 20.97
N THR A 119 -27.34 6.84 20.06
CA THR A 119 -26.53 6.07 19.11
C THR A 119 -26.67 6.68 17.72
N ALA A 120 -25.54 6.93 17.08
CA ALA A 120 -25.41 7.33 15.69
C ALA A 120 -24.72 6.19 14.93
N ASN A 121 -25.40 5.64 13.93
CA ASN A 121 -24.88 4.56 13.11
C ASN A 121 -24.22 5.15 11.87
N TYR A 122 -23.14 4.52 11.43
CA TYR A 122 -22.50 4.84 10.17
C TYR A 122 -22.08 3.56 9.45
N GLU A 123 -21.97 3.67 8.14
CA GLU A 123 -21.48 2.62 7.26
C GLU A 123 -20.56 3.24 6.19
N ILE A 124 -19.45 2.57 5.94
CA ILE A 124 -18.55 2.85 4.81
C ILE A 124 -18.64 1.64 3.90
N ASP A 125 -19.38 1.77 2.81
CA ASP A 125 -19.55 0.75 1.78
C ASP A 125 -18.34 0.76 0.84
N LEU A 126 -17.64 -0.37 0.81
CA LEU A 126 -16.40 -0.59 0.08
C LEU A 126 -16.60 -1.47 -1.16
N ALA A 127 -17.84 -1.81 -1.53
CA ALA A 127 -18.13 -2.72 -2.64
C ALA A 127 -17.55 -2.27 -4.00
N ASN A 128 -17.34 -0.97 -4.18
CA ASN A 128 -16.76 -0.37 -5.39
C ASN A 128 -15.28 0.02 -5.23
N ALA A 129 -14.66 -0.34 -4.09
CA ALA A 129 -13.27 -0.03 -3.82
C ALA A 129 -12.35 -0.90 -4.68
N HIS A 130 -11.48 -0.25 -5.43
CA HIS A 130 -10.49 -0.85 -6.32
C HIS A 130 -9.10 -0.31 -6.00
N PHE A 131 -8.07 -1.12 -6.22
CA PHE A 131 -6.70 -0.71 -5.98
C PHE A 131 -6.06 -0.12 -7.24
N PRO A 132 -5.76 1.18 -7.29
CA PRO A 132 -5.35 1.82 -8.53
C PRO A 132 -3.93 1.39 -8.96
N ILE A 133 -3.70 1.40 -10.28
CA ILE A 133 -2.41 1.36 -11.00
C ILE A 133 -1.46 0.17 -10.79
N LEU A 134 -1.59 -0.70 -9.78
CA LEU A 134 -0.63 -1.81 -9.64
C LEU A 134 -0.89 -2.91 -10.67
N GLY A 135 -2.15 -3.21 -10.93
CA GLY A 135 -2.58 -4.14 -11.98
C GLY A 135 -4.09 -4.10 -12.17
N ASN A 136 -4.52 -4.82 -13.20
CA ASN A 136 -5.92 -5.07 -13.49
C ASN A 136 -6.01 -6.42 -14.21
N THR A 137 -6.59 -7.39 -13.52
CA THR A 137 -6.89 -8.75 -13.97
C THR A 137 -8.39 -8.97 -14.17
N GLU A 138 -9.19 -7.93 -13.92
CA GLU A 138 -10.64 -7.90 -14.09
C GLU A 138 -11.08 -7.40 -15.47
N ASP A 139 -10.22 -6.67 -16.20
CA ASP A 139 -10.44 -6.14 -17.56
C ASP A 139 -9.46 -6.73 -18.61
N VAL A 140 -9.48 -8.06 -18.77
CA VAL A 140 -8.56 -8.79 -19.67
C VAL A 140 -9.31 -9.85 -20.48
N ALA A 141 -8.71 -10.37 -21.54
CA ALA A 141 -9.35 -11.29 -22.50
C ALA A 141 -10.08 -12.51 -21.91
N ASN A 142 -9.63 -13.00 -20.76
CA ASN A 142 -10.23 -14.11 -20.03
C ASN A 142 -11.01 -13.67 -18.78
N SER A 143 -11.16 -12.36 -18.57
CA SER A 143 -11.98 -11.83 -17.49
C SER A 143 -13.46 -11.89 -17.83
N GLN A 144 -14.28 -11.86 -16.78
CA GLN A 144 -15.73 -12.02 -16.86
C GLN A 144 -16.45 -10.82 -17.49
N GLN A 145 -15.79 -9.66 -17.54
CA GLN A 145 -16.43 -8.38 -17.89
C GLN A 145 -16.45 -8.08 -19.39
N SER A 146 -15.95 -8.99 -20.24
CA SER A 146 -15.95 -8.91 -21.72
C SER A 146 -15.15 -7.75 -22.34
N THR A 147 -14.47 -6.95 -21.52
CA THR A 147 -13.60 -5.85 -21.91
C THR A 147 -12.14 -6.28 -21.80
N ASP A 148 -11.50 -6.59 -22.93
CA ASP A 148 -10.04 -6.81 -22.96
C ASP A 148 -9.33 -5.48 -23.17
N MET A 149 -8.56 -5.07 -22.17
CA MET A 149 -7.65 -3.95 -22.30
C MET A 149 -6.54 -4.27 -23.30
N ASN A 150 -6.26 -3.34 -24.22
CA ASN A 150 -5.17 -3.56 -25.17
C ASN A 150 -3.80 -3.55 -24.48
N ASP A 151 -2.80 -4.17 -25.11
CA ASP A 151 -1.45 -4.29 -24.54
C ASP A 151 -0.79 -2.94 -24.24
N ALA A 152 -1.12 -1.89 -24.99
CA ALA A 152 -0.56 -0.57 -24.76
C ALA A 152 -1.10 0.04 -23.46
N ASP A 153 -2.40 -0.06 -23.22
CA ASP A 153 -3.04 0.43 -21.99
C ASP A 153 -2.53 -0.37 -20.78
N LYS A 154 -2.43 -1.70 -20.89
CA LYS A 154 -1.81 -2.56 -19.86
C LYS A 154 -0.43 -2.04 -19.48
N MET A 155 0.43 -1.78 -20.47
CA MET A 155 1.80 -1.32 -20.26
C MET A 155 1.91 0.13 -19.79
N ASN A 156 0.94 0.98 -20.11
CA ASN A 156 0.97 2.40 -19.80
C ASN A 156 0.44 2.69 -18.40
N GLU A 157 -0.65 2.03 -18.04
CA GLU A 157 -1.47 2.39 -16.88
C GLU A 157 -1.21 1.53 -15.65
N TYR A 158 -0.48 0.40 -15.80
CA TYR A 158 -0.30 -0.57 -14.73
C TYR A 158 1.15 -1.01 -14.52
N VAL A 159 1.57 -1.03 -13.25
CA VAL A 159 2.96 -1.33 -12.86
C VAL A 159 3.33 -2.79 -13.08
N SER A 160 2.48 -3.74 -12.69
CA SER A 160 2.72 -5.18 -12.88
C SER A 160 2.91 -5.52 -14.36
N TRP A 161 2.00 -5.01 -15.20
CA TRP A 161 2.06 -5.18 -16.64
C TRP A 161 3.30 -4.52 -17.23
N TYR A 162 3.61 -3.27 -16.84
CA TYR A 162 4.83 -2.60 -17.29
C TYR A 162 6.09 -3.40 -16.97
N LEU A 163 6.26 -3.87 -15.73
CA LEU A 163 7.45 -4.60 -15.27
C LEU A 163 7.62 -5.96 -15.94
N ASN A 164 6.54 -6.75 -16.03
CA ASN A 164 6.57 -8.09 -16.61
C ASN A 164 6.47 -8.13 -18.14
N GLY A 165 5.80 -7.15 -18.73
CA GLY A 165 5.26 -7.21 -20.09
C GLY A 165 3.86 -7.83 -20.19
N ALA A 166 3.16 -7.52 -21.28
CA ALA A 166 1.83 -8.04 -21.63
C ALA A 166 1.86 -9.40 -22.36
N THR A 167 3.03 -9.82 -22.87
CA THR A 167 3.17 -11.05 -23.67
C THR A 167 3.53 -12.30 -22.85
N GLY A 168 3.27 -13.48 -23.42
CA GLY A 168 3.71 -14.77 -22.84
C GLY A 168 3.00 -15.12 -21.54
N ARG A 169 1.66 -15.03 -21.56
CA ARG A 169 0.77 -15.41 -20.46
C ARG A 169 0.01 -16.70 -20.82
N ALA A 170 -0.60 -17.34 -19.83
CA ALA A 170 -1.35 -18.58 -20.02
C ALA A 170 -2.59 -18.39 -20.93
N GLU A 171 -3.06 -17.16 -21.02
CA GLU A 171 -4.20 -16.70 -21.80
C GLU A 171 -3.81 -16.32 -23.24
N SER A 172 -2.54 -15.98 -23.47
CA SER A 172 -2.06 -15.50 -24.76
C SER A 172 -1.77 -16.66 -25.71
N SER A 173 -2.04 -16.44 -27.01
CA SER A 173 -1.51 -17.33 -28.03
C SER A 173 0.03 -17.29 -28.04
N PRO A 174 0.72 -18.42 -28.30
CA PRO A 174 2.16 -18.42 -28.48
C PRO A 174 2.59 -17.46 -29.59
N LEU A 175 3.63 -16.68 -29.33
CA LEU A 175 4.15 -15.72 -30.30
C LEU A 175 4.70 -16.43 -31.55
N SER A 176 4.39 -15.85 -32.69
CA SER A 176 4.80 -16.25 -34.04
C SER A 176 5.96 -15.38 -34.56
N GLN A 177 6.51 -15.71 -35.72
CA GLN A 177 7.56 -14.90 -36.40
C GLN A 177 6.97 -13.83 -37.33
N ASP A 178 5.66 -13.59 -37.27
CA ASP A 178 5.05 -12.50 -38.01
C ASP A 178 5.43 -11.13 -37.43
N GLU A 179 5.24 -10.10 -38.24
CA GLU A 179 5.64 -8.72 -37.91
C GLU A 179 4.88 -8.16 -36.71
N GLU A 180 3.63 -8.60 -36.48
CA GLU A 180 2.80 -8.14 -35.38
C GLU A 180 3.32 -8.70 -34.05
N ASP A 181 3.60 -9.99 -33.97
CA ASP A 181 4.11 -10.65 -32.77
C ASP A 181 5.56 -10.25 -32.47
N ILE A 182 6.39 -10.01 -33.49
CA ILE A 182 7.70 -9.38 -33.31
C ILE A 182 7.53 -8.00 -32.68
N ARG A 183 6.58 -7.20 -33.18
CA ARG A 183 6.31 -5.88 -32.59
C ARG A 183 5.81 -5.99 -31.16
N LYS A 184 4.91 -6.93 -30.84
CA LYS A 184 4.47 -7.16 -29.45
C LYS A 184 5.62 -7.55 -28.53
N LEU A 185 6.52 -8.41 -29.01
CA LEU A 185 7.72 -8.78 -28.26
C LEU A 185 8.62 -7.57 -28.01
N VAL A 186 8.82 -6.71 -29.00
CA VAL A 186 9.69 -5.53 -28.85
C VAL A 186 9.03 -4.46 -27.99
N ASP A 187 7.76 -4.15 -28.21
CA ASP A 187 7.08 -3.02 -27.59
C ASP A 187 6.57 -3.37 -26.17
N PHE A 188 6.09 -4.60 -25.95
CA PHE A 188 5.29 -4.98 -24.78
C PHE A 188 5.90 -6.06 -23.88
N SER A 189 7.19 -6.39 -23.99
CA SER A 189 7.83 -7.39 -23.10
C SER A 189 8.24 -6.86 -21.71
N GLY A 190 8.07 -5.57 -21.42
CA GLY A 190 8.52 -4.98 -20.15
C GLY A 190 10.05 -4.95 -19.96
N PRO A 191 10.57 -4.20 -18.98
CA PRO A 191 12.00 -4.05 -18.75
C PRO A 191 12.64 -5.34 -18.22
N ILE A 192 11.95 -6.14 -17.41
CA ILE A 192 12.54 -7.34 -16.80
C ILE A 192 12.92 -8.38 -17.87
N LYS A 193 12.01 -8.68 -18.81
CA LYS A 193 12.31 -9.61 -19.92
C LYS A 193 13.37 -9.05 -20.88
N LYS A 194 13.46 -7.73 -21.03
CA LYS A 194 14.40 -7.06 -21.94
C LYS A 194 15.82 -6.97 -21.37
N LEU A 195 15.94 -6.71 -20.08
CA LEU A 195 17.22 -6.38 -19.44
C LEU A 195 17.89 -7.61 -18.80
N LEU A 196 17.11 -8.57 -18.31
CA LEU A 196 17.68 -9.74 -17.65
C LEU A 196 18.23 -10.76 -18.65
N PRO A 197 19.43 -11.31 -18.41
CA PRO A 197 19.92 -12.46 -19.16
C PRO A 197 18.95 -13.63 -19.09
N PHE A 198 18.88 -14.39 -20.18
CA PHE A 198 17.99 -15.54 -20.32
C PHE A 198 18.12 -16.56 -19.16
N ASP A 199 19.35 -16.88 -18.75
CA ASP A 199 19.60 -17.82 -17.64
C ASP A 199 19.06 -17.30 -16.30
N ILE A 200 19.11 -15.99 -16.06
CA ILE A 200 18.55 -15.38 -14.85
C ILE A 200 17.02 -15.46 -14.86
N GLN A 201 16.40 -15.17 -16.00
CA GLN A 201 14.96 -15.31 -16.17
C GLN A 201 14.49 -16.74 -15.91
N ASN A 202 15.25 -17.75 -16.37
CA ASN A 202 14.95 -19.15 -16.07
C ASN A 202 15.09 -19.50 -14.60
N ASN A 203 16.12 -18.96 -13.93
CA ASN A 203 16.32 -19.16 -12.50
C ASN A 203 15.18 -18.53 -11.67
N LEU A 204 14.69 -17.35 -12.05
CA LEU A 204 13.54 -16.71 -11.38
C LEU A 204 12.29 -17.60 -11.48
N ARG A 205 11.97 -18.09 -12.69
CA ARG A 205 10.85 -19.03 -12.89
C ARG A 205 11.02 -20.33 -12.12
N ALA A 206 12.23 -20.89 -12.11
CA ALA A 206 12.54 -22.09 -11.34
C ALA A 206 12.36 -21.84 -9.83
N ASN A 207 12.65 -20.64 -9.33
CA ASN A 207 12.38 -20.28 -7.94
C ASN A 207 10.88 -20.17 -7.66
N THR A 208 10.09 -19.63 -8.60
CA THR A 208 8.62 -19.64 -8.52
C THR A 208 8.06 -21.06 -8.40
N VAL A 209 8.57 -21.99 -9.22
CA VAL A 209 8.20 -23.42 -9.15
C VAL A 209 8.55 -24.00 -7.78
N LYS A 210 9.75 -23.74 -7.26
CA LYS A 210 10.17 -24.24 -5.96
C LYS A 210 9.32 -23.71 -4.81
N LYS A 211 8.92 -22.43 -4.85
CA LYS A 211 8.00 -21.86 -3.85
C LYS A 211 6.67 -22.61 -3.83
N ALA A 212 6.07 -22.87 -5.01
CA ALA A 212 4.82 -23.64 -5.10
C ALA A 212 4.98 -25.09 -4.61
N VAL A 213 6.11 -25.74 -4.90
CA VAL A 213 6.40 -27.09 -4.39
C VAL A 213 6.51 -27.10 -2.87
N ALA A 214 7.25 -26.14 -2.29
CA ALA A 214 7.43 -26.03 -0.84
C ALA A 214 6.08 -25.87 -0.13
N THR A 215 5.18 -25.04 -0.66
CA THR A 215 3.81 -24.91 -0.15
C THR A 215 3.07 -26.24 -0.16
N LYS A 216 3.08 -26.95 -1.29
CA LYS A 216 2.39 -28.24 -1.43
C LYS A 216 2.93 -29.35 -0.53
N GLU A 217 4.19 -29.25 -0.12
CA GLU A 217 4.85 -30.17 0.81
C GLU A 217 4.66 -29.76 2.28
N GLY A 218 3.95 -28.66 2.55
CA GLY A 218 3.68 -28.13 3.90
C GLY A 218 4.87 -27.38 4.52
N ASP A 219 5.87 -26.99 3.72
CA ASP A 219 7.09 -26.29 4.16
C ASP A 219 6.98 -24.76 4.04
N GLY A 220 5.75 -24.24 3.89
CA GLY A 220 5.43 -22.81 4.09
C GLY A 220 4.33 -22.24 3.19
N ASP A 221 3.59 -21.26 3.71
CA ASP A 221 2.54 -20.51 2.99
C ASP A 221 3.14 -19.45 2.05
N LEU A 222 3.89 -19.89 1.03
CA LEU A 222 4.66 -18.98 0.17
C LEU A 222 3.91 -18.56 -1.10
N ARG A 223 3.16 -19.49 -1.71
CA ARG A 223 2.43 -19.29 -2.97
C ARG A 223 1.53 -20.50 -3.31
N HIS A 224 0.38 -20.26 -3.94
CA HIS A 224 -0.45 -21.28 -4.55
C HIS A 224 0.21 -21.98 -5.75
N ASP A 225 -0.22 -23.23 -5.98
CA ASP A 225 0.16 -24.07 -7.12
C ASP A 225 -0.69 -23.78 -8.38
N GLN A 226 -0.52 -22.57 -8.91
CA GLN A 226 -1.37 -22.05 -9.99
C GLN A 226 -1.14 -22.71 -11.36
N VAL A 227 -2.13 -22.59 -12.26
CA VAL A 227 -2.05 -23.05 -13.65
C VAL A 227 -1.13 -22.16 -14.48
N VAL A 228 -0.19 -22.80 -15.19
CA VAL A 228 0.80 -22.15 -16.07
C VAL A 228 0.35 -22.17 -17.54
N GLY A 229 -0.45 -23.16 -17.91
CA GLY A 229 -0.97 -23.31 -19.25
C GLY A 229 -1.59 -24.68 -19.50
N CYS A 230 -2.20 -24.84 -20.66
CA CYS A 230 -2.98 -26.02 -21.00
C CYS A 230 -2.45 -26.68 -22.26
N THR A 231 -2.58 -28.00 -22.31
CA THR A 231 -2.33 -28.78 -23.52
C THR A 231 -3.60 -29.43 -24.03
N TYR A 232 -3.76 -29.41 -25.35
CA TYR A 232 -4.90 -29.99 -26.03
C TYR A 232 -4.46 -31.23 -26.82
N GLY A 233 -5.28 -32.28 -26.78
CA GLY A 233 -5.00 -33.52 -27.48
C GLY A 233 -6.25 -34.30 -27.89
N VAL A 234 -6.01 -35.42 -28.57
CA VAL A 234 -7.08 -36.32 -29.03
C VAL A 234 -7.19 -37.49 -28.06
N ARG A 235 -8.39 -37.77 -27.55
CA ARG A 235 -8.60 -38.94 -26.68
C ARG A 235 -8.61 -40.22 -27.52
N ILE A 236 -7.60 -41.08 -27.35
CA ILE A 236 -7.51 -42.40 -27.95
C ILE A 236 -7.42 -43.42 -26.82
N LEU A 237 -8.37 -44.37 -26.76
CA LEU A 237 -8.43 -45.41 -25.72
C LEU A 237 -8.37 -44.85 -24.28
N GLY A 238 -9.04 -43.71 -24.03
CA GLY A 238 -9.09 -43.06 -22.71
C GLY A 238 -7.85 -42.24 -22.33
N LYS A 239 -6.79 -42.26 -23.13
CA LYS A 239 -5.61 -41.39 -22.96
C LYS A 239 -5.67 -40.22 -23.94
N VAL A 240 -5.33 -39.03 -23.48
CA VAL A 240 -5.14 -37.87 -24.35
C VAL A 240 -3.78 -38.04 -25.03
N ILE A 241 -3.77 -38.15 -26.35
CA ILE A 241 -2.57 -38.29 -27.19
C ILE A 241 -2.42 -37.00 -28.01
N GLY A 242 -1.22 -36.43 -27.98
CA GLY A 242 -0.95 -35.09 -28.47
C GLY A 242 -1.08 -34.06 -27.36
N GLY A 243 -0.19 -33.07 -27.33
CA GLY A 243 -0.15 -32.01 -26.34
C GLY A 243 0.24 -30.71 -27.03
N ILE A 244 -0.72 -30.10 -27.72
CA ILE A 244 -0.52 -28.80 -28.36
C ILE A 244 -0.78 -27.74 -27.28
N PRO A 245 0.21 -26.91 -26.91
CA PRO A 245 -0.01 -25.82 -25.99
C PRO A 245 -1.10 -24.88 -26.52
N GLY A 246 -1.99 -24.45 -25.64
CA GLY A 246 -3.01 -23.46 -25.97
C GLY A 246 -3.45 -22.72 -24.72
N ALA A 247 -4.28 -21.69 -24.92
CA ALA A 247 -4.83 -20.91 -23.83
C ALA A 247 -5.73 -21.79 -22.95
N CYS A 248 -5.64 -21.65 -21.62
CA CYS A 248 -6.49 -22.43 -20.70
C CYS A 248 -7.94 -21.96 -20.66
N TYR A 249 -8.20 -20.72 -21.08
CA TYR A 249 -9.45 -20.02 -20.78
C TYR A 249 -10.32 -19.75 -22.03
N GLU A 250 -10.04 -20.40 -23.16
CA GLU A 250 -10.81 -20.23 -24.40
C GLU A 250 -12.05 -21.15 -24.46
N THR A 251 -13.25 -20.56 -24.54
CA THR A 251 -14.55 -21.26 -24.63
C THR A 251 -14.93 -21.74 -26.05
N GLY A 252 -14.06 -21.58 -27.06
CA GLY A 252 -14.34 -21.86 -28.47
C GLY A 252 -14.29 -23.34 -28.90
N LEU A 253 -14.00 -23.60 -30.20
CA LEU A 253 -13.84 -24.95 -30.80
C LEU A 253 -12.86 -25.88 -30.06
N ARG A 254 -11.97 -25.30 -29.24
CA ARG A 254 -11.05 -25.99 -28.32
C ARG A 254 -11.73 -26.56 -27.06
N GLY A 255 -12.89 -26.06 -26.65
CA GLY A 255 -13.72 -26.64 -25.59
C GLY A 255 -14.32 -28.01 -25.94
N VAL A 256 -14.19 -28.46 -27.19
CA VAL A 256 -14.61 -29.81 -27.63
C VAL A 256 -13.48 -30.84 -27.46
N LEU A 257 -12.22 -30.40 -27.39
CA LEU A 257 -11.07 -31.26 -27.16
C LEU A 257 -10.79 -31.36 -25.66
N PRO A 258 -10.51 -32.56 -25.12
CA PRO A 258 -10.03 -32.67 -23.75
C PRO A 258 -8.70 -31.94 -23.62
N HIS A 259 -8.60 -31.09 -22.60
CA HIS A 259 -7.36 -30.42 -22.22
C HIS A 259 -6.81 -30.97 -20.91
N ILE A 260 -5.52 -30.74 -20.69
CA ILE A 260 -4.82 -31.01 -19.43
C ILE A 260 -4.26 -29.67 -18.96
N GLU A 261 -4.63 -29.27 -17.76
CA GLU A 261 -4.03 -28.14 -17.05
C GLU A 261 -2.67 -28.55 -16.50
N HIS A 262 -1.68 -27.66 -16.61
CA HIS A 262 -0.36 -27.85 -16.04
C HIS A 262 -0.09 -26.82 -14.97
N ARG A 263 0.17 -27.28 -13.75
CA ARG A 263 0.40 -26.44 -12.56
C ARG A 263 1.88 -26.21 -12.27
N LEU A 264 2.22 -25.16 -11.53
CA LEU A 264 3.61 -24.78 -11.22
C LEU A 264 4.45 -25.95 -10.69
N SER A 265 3.93 -26.72 -9.74
CA SER A 265 4.64 -27.81 -9.08
C SER A 265 5.05 -28.95 -10.03
N GLU A 266 4.36 -29.13 -11.17
CA GLU A 266 4.69 -30.15 -12.18
C GLU A 266 6.05 -29.90 -12.85
N TRP A 267 6.53 -28.64 -12.84
CA TRP A 267 7.84 -28.30 -13.39
C TRP A 267 9.01 -28.72 -12.49
N ASN A 268 8.79 -29.16 -11.25
CA ASN A 268 9.87 -29.52 -10.33
C ASN A 268 10.84 -30.55 -10.95
N SER A 269 10.29 -31.55 -11.67
CA SER A 269 11.08 -32.56 -12.40
C SER A 269 11.42 -32.19 -13.85
N HIS A 270 11.01 -31.01 -14.32
CA HIS A 270 11.12 -30.57 -15.71
C HIS A 270 11.74 -29.18 -15.87
N LEU A 271 12.52 -28.73 -14.88
CA LEU A 271 13.25 -27.46 -14.95
C LEU A 271 14.30 -27.47 -16.08
N PRO A 272 14.57 -26.32 -16.73
CA PRO A 272 15.64 -26.22 -17.71
C PRO A 272 17.00 -26.49 -17.04
N PRO A 273 17.96 -27.08 -17.78
CA PRO A 273 19.33 -27.20 -17.29
C PRO A 273 19.92 -25.81 -17.01
N LYS A 274 20.79 -25.69 -16.00
CA LYS A 274 21.49 -24.44 -15.71
C LYS A 274 22.83 -24.42 -16.42
N SER A 275 23.20 -23.27 -16.99
CA SER A 275 24.51 -23.11 -17.63
C SER A 275 25.68 -23.35 -16.68
N SER A 276 25.50 -23.08 -15.38
CA SER A 276 26.48 -23.36 -14.31
C SER A 276 26.82 -24.83 -14.11
N ASP A 277 25.97 -25.74 -14.61
CA ASP A 277 26.12 -27.18 -14.39
C ASP A 277 26.97 -27.84 -15.49
N PHE A 278 27.53 -27.04 -16.41
CA PHE A 278 28.29 -27.51 -17.57
C PHE A 278 29.62 -26.79 -17.70
N ASP A 279 30.67 -27.54 -18.07
CA ASP A 279 32.01 -26.98 -18.28
C ASP A 279 32.11 -26.11 -19.54
N ASN A 280 31.22 -26.32 -20.52
CA ASN A 280 31.22 -25.56 -21.77
C ASN A 280 29.80 -25.29 -22.31
N PHE A 281 29.70 -24.22 -23.08
CA PHE A 281 28.44 -23.76 -23.68
C PHE A 281 27.81 -24.79 -24.64
N GLN A 282 28.61 -25.59 -25.35
CA GLN A 282 28.07 -26.52 -26.35
C GLN A 282 27.30 -27.66 -25.68
N ASP A 283 27.80 -28.20 -24.56
CA ASP A 283 27.11 -29.23 -23.77
C ASP A 283 25.86 -28.68 -23.09
N TYR A 284 25.96 -27.49 -22.49
CA TYR A 284 24.78 -26.78 -21.96
C TYR A 284 23.72 -26.59 -23.04
N TRP A 285 24.12 -26.02 -24.19
CA TRP A 285 23.18 -25.71 -25.26
C TRP A 285 22.56 -26.96 -25.85
N LYS A 286 23.31 -28.05 -26.00
CA LYS A 286 22.77 -29.35 -26.38
C LYS A 286 21.72 -29.83 -25.39
N LYS A 287 22.02 -29.83 -24.08
CA LYS A 287 21.04 -30.23 -23.05
C LYS A 287 19.83 -29.33 -22.99
N TYR A 288 20.02 -28.03 -23.18
CA TYR A 288 18.94 -27.07 -23.22
C TYR A 288 18.03 -27.31 -24.45
N ARG A 289 18.60 -27.58 -25.63
CA ARG A 289 17.81 -27.93 -26.83
C ARG A 289 17.11 -29.28 -26.71
N GLU A 290 17.75 -30.27 -26.12
CA GLU A 290 17.13 -31.57 -25.78
C GLU A 290 15.95 -31.37 -24.81
N TRP A 291 16.13 -30.53 -23.80
CA TRP A 291 15.04 -30.12 -22.89
C TRP A 291 13.91 -29.40 -23.64
N GLN A 292 14.19 -28.62 -24.68
CA GLN A 292 13.16 -28.04 -25.56
C GLN A 292 12.43 -29.08 -26.43
N GLY A 293 12.70 -30.38 -26.28
CA GLY A 293 12.13 -31.45 -27.10
C GLY A 293 12.80 -31.60 -28.46
N LYS A 294 13.96 -30.97 -28.69
CA LYS A 294 14.71 -31.14 -29.94
C LYS A 294 15.61 -32.38 -29.86
N ILE A 295 15.83 -33.03 -31.00
CA ILE A 295 16.86 -34.06 -31.11
C ILE A 295 18.14 -33.42 -31.63
N CYS A 296 19.26 -33.64 -30.94
CA CYS A 296 20.54 -33.01 -31.24
C CYS A 296 21.64 -34.04 -31.51
N PHE A 297 22.46 -33.77 -32.53
CA PHE A 297 23.61 -34.58 -32.89
C PHE A 297 24.85 -33.70 -33.02
N GLU A 298 25.98 -34.18 -32.50
CA GLU A 298 27.29 -33.58 -32.76
C GLU A 298 27.87 -34.21 -34.02
N ILE A 299 28.23 -33.37 -35.00
CA ILE A 299 28.93 -33.81 -36.20
C ILE A 299 30.30 -33.14 -36.21
N GLU A 300 31.35 -33.94 -36.33
CA GLU A 300 32.71 -33.47 -36.52
C GLU A 300 32.91 -33.13 -38.00
N ILE A 301 33.31 -31.89 -38.29
CA ILE A 301 33.53 -31.44 -39.67
C ILE A 301 35.02 -31.56 -40.00
N PRO A 302 35.43 -32.52 -40.87
CA PRO A 302 36.85 -32.87 -41.05
C PRO A 302 37.74 -31.75 -41.60
N PHE A 303 37.16 -30.74 -42.25
CA PHE A 303 37.88 -29.64 -42.90
C PHE A 303 37.88 -28.33 -42.08
N MET A 304 37.33 -28.34 -40.87
CA MET A 304 37.40 -27.20 -39.93
C MET A 304 38.13 -27.62 -38.64
N ASP A 305 39.35 -28.17 -38.77
CA ASP A 305 40.17 -28.62 -37.65
C ASP A 305 39.41 -29.50 -36.64
N ASN A 306 38.58 -30.43 -37.13
CA ASN A 306 37.78 -31.33 -36.29
C ASN A 306 36.84 -30.60 -35.30
N LYS A 307 36.39 -29.37 -35.63
CA LYS A 307 35.37 -28.67 -34.85
C LYS A 307 34.06 -29.46 -34.88
N LYS A 308 33.51 -29.68 -33.69
CA LYS A 308 32.19 -30.28 -33.50
C LYS A 308 31.11 -29.23 -33.72
N VAL A 309 30.21 -29.47 -34.65
CA VAL A 309 29.01 -28.64 -34.85
C VAL A 309 27.80 -29.36 -34.28
N LEU A 310 27.00 -28.64 -33.52
CA LEU A 310 25.74 -29.14 -32.97
C LEU A 310 24.61 -28.89 -33.97
N LEU A 311 23.99 -29.95 -34.47
CA LEU A 311 22.79 -29.89 -35.30
C LEU A 311 21.59 -30.40 -34.49
N CYS A 312 20.56 -29.56 -34.36
CA CYS A 312 19.32 -29.91 -33.67
C CYS A 312 18.13 -29.77 -34.61
N GLY A 313 17.23 -30.75 -34.57
CA GLY A 313 15.97 -30.75 -35.31
C GLY A 313 14.77 -30.95 -34.40
N GLU A 314 13.58 -30.55 -34.86
CA GLU A 314 12.33 -30.82 -34.15
C GLU A 314 12.09 -32.34 -34.06
N ASN A 315 11.73 -32.83 -32.87
CA ASN A 315 11.36 -34.23 -32.66
C ASN A 315 9.83 -34.36 -32.58
N PRO A 316 9.15 -34.76 -33.67
CA PRO A 316 7.68 -34.89 -33.67
C PRO A 316 7.18 -36.00 -32.73
N LEU A 317 8.06 -36.89 -32.26
CA LEU A 317 7.73 -37.99 -31.35
C LEU A 317 7.90 -37.62 -29.87
N ALA A 318 8.50 -36.46 -29.57
CA ALA A 318 8.68 -35.97 -28.20
C ALA A 318 8.35 -34.47 -28.10
N PRO A 319 7.12 -34.04 -28.42
CA PRO A 319 6.72 -32.65 -28.22
C PRO A 319 6.79 -32.32 -26.72
N ASN A 320 7.74 -31.48 -26.33
CA ASN A 320 7.86 -31.05 -24.94
C ASN A 320 7.05 -29.77 -24.71
N TYR A 321 5.82 -29.94 -24.23
CA TYR A 321 4.99 -28.80 -23.86
C TYR A 321 5.50 -28.08 -22.61
N TYR A 322 6.24 -28.75 -21.70
CA TYR A 322 6.80 -28.10 -20.51
C TYR A 322 7.75 -26.98 -20.89
N SER A 323 8.59 -27.16 -21.92
CA SER A 323 9.48 -26.10 -22.39
C SER A 323 8.75 -24.96 -23.09
N ASN A 324 7.63 -25.26 -23.77
CA ASN A 324 6.83 -24.25 -24.47
C ASN A 324 6.03 -23.38 -23.48
N LEU A 325 5.48 -23.99 -22.44
CA LEU A 325 4.70 -23.33 -21.40
C LEU A 325 5.58 -22.71 -20.30
N PHE A 326 6.86 -23.09 -20.19
CA PHE A 326 7.77 -22.54 -19.18
C PHE A 326 7.86 -21.00 -19.22
N ALA A 327 7.75 -20.40 -20.40
CA ALA A 327 7.79 -18.95 -20.55
C ALA A 327 6.64 -18.22 -19.82
N ASN A 328 5.51 -18.91 -19.61
CA ASN A 328 4.31 -18.38 -18.94
C ASN A 328 4.45 -18.34 -17.41
N ILE A 329 5.42 -19.05 -16.84
CA ILE A 329 5.68 -18.99 -15.40
C ILE A 329 6.09 -17.55 -15.03
N PRO A 330 5.40 -16.91 -14.06
CA PRO A 330 5.72 -15.56 -13.64
C PRO A 330 7.05 -15.52 -12.87
N PHE A 331 7.71 -14.35 -12.90
CA PHE A 331 8.99 -14.15 -12.22
C PHE A 331 8.89 -13.95 -10.71
N SER A 332 7.68 -13.66 -10.23
CA SER A 332 7.37 -13.24 -8.86
C SER A 332 6.04 -13.84 -8.42
N SER A 333 5.80 -13.81 -7.10
CA SER A 333 4.52 -14.13 -6.46
C SER A 333 3.38 -13.30 -7.04
N THR A 334 2.25 -13.91 -7.34
CA THR A 334 1.04 -13.21 -7.80
C THR A 334 -0.09 -13.31 -6.78
N GLU A 335 0.30 -13.55 -5.52
CA GLU A 335 -0.61 -13.61 -4.39
C GLU A 335 -1.09 -12.21 -4.02
N ASP A 336 -2.35 -12.10 -3.61
CA ASP A 336 -2.85 -10.91 -2.95
C ASP A 336 -2.11 -10.73 -1.59
N ARG A 337 -2.15 -9.52 -1.04
CA ARG A 337 -1.76 -9.24 0.35
C ARG A 337 -2.97 -8.72 1.12
N VAL A 338 -3.10 -9.11 2.38
CA VAL A 338 -4.13 -8.57 3.27
C VAL A 338 -3.68 -7.19 3.76
N GLY A 339 -4.57 -6.22 3.67
CA GLY A 339 -4.52 -4.99 4.44
C GLY A 339 -5.86 -4.75 5.13
N GLU A 340 -6.01 -3.58 5.73
CA GLU A 340 -7.17 -3.27 6.55
C GLU A 340 -7.64 -1.84 6.32
N VAL A 341 -8.94 -1.60 6.48
CA VAL A 341 -9.46 -0.26 6.69
C VAL A 341 -10.23 -0.21 8.01
N ALA A 342 -9.92 0.81 8.82
CA ALA A 342 -10.43 0.93 10.18
C ALA A 342 -10.72 2.40 10.55
N VAL A 343 -11.63 2.61 11.50
CA VAL A 343 -11.81 3.93 12.13
C VAL A 343 -10.87 4.01 13.33
N ASN A 344 -9.88 4.91 13.25
CA ASN A 344 -8.82 5.01 14.28
C ASN A 344 -9.03 6.17 15.27
N SER A 345 -9.93 7.09 14.97
CA SER A 345 -10.16 8.26 15.79
C SER A 345 -11.60 8.75 15.66
N GLN A 346 -12.12 9.29 16.77
CA GLN A 346 -13.42 9.95 16.80
C GLN A 346 -13.34 11.32 17.47
N SER A 347 -14.19 12.22 16.99
CA SER A 347 -14.45 13.53 17.58
C SER A 347 -15.95 13.78 17.53
N VAL A 348 -16.54 14.24 18.62
CA VAL A 348 -17.95 14.64 18.65
C VAL A 348 -18.00 16.04 19.22
N ALA A 349 -18.49 16.98 18.43
CA ALA A 349 -18.52 18.39 18.76
C ALA A 349 -19.95 18.94 18.63
N PRO A 350 -20.36 19.86 19.52
CA PRO A 350 -21.62 20.55 19.37
C PRO A 350 -21.57 21.47 18.13
N ALA A 351 -22.54 21.33 17.22
CA ALA A 351 -22.72 22.24 16.08
C ALA A 351 -23.71 23.38 16.39
N SER A 352 -24.36 23.34 17.56
CA SER A 352 -25.31 24.33 18.06
C SER A 352 -24.88 24.90 19.41
N GLU A 353 -25.15 26.18 19.65
CA GLU A 353 -24.86 26.82 20.93
C GLU A 353 -25.67 26.21 22.09
N GLY A 354 -25.05 26.09 23.26
CA GLY A 354 -25.67 25.59 24.49
C GLY A 354 -25.92 24.09 24.52
N LEU A 355 -25.17 23.33 23.71
CA LEU A 355 -25.12 21.87 23.70
C LEU A 355 -23.76 21.40 24.25
N GLU A 356 -23.80 20.50 25.22
CA GLU A 356 -22.65 19.82 25.82
C GLU A 356 -22.71 18.33 25.47
N ILE A 357 -21.57 17.77 25.06
CA ILE A 357 -21.44 16.35 24.70
C ILE A 357 -20.54 15.66 25.72
N SER A 358 -20.91 14.44 26.13
CA SER A 358 -20.12 13.63 27.07
C SER A 358 -20.28 12.14 26.78
N ASN A 359 -19.52 11.29 27.48
CA ASN A 359 -19.61 9.82 27.41
C ASN A 359 -19.54 9.26 25.98
N VAL A 360 -18.66 9.81 25.15
CA VAL A 360 -18.46 9.37 23.77
C VAL A 360 -17.75 8.01 23.76
N SER A 361 -18.32 7.04 23.06
CA SER A 361 -17.72 5.74 22.81
C SER A 361 -18.00 5.29 21.38
N LEU A 362 -17.02 4.62 20.77
CA LEU A 362 -17.09 4.11 19.41
C LEU A 362 -16.91 2.60 19.45
N VAL A 363 -17.80 1.88 18.77
CA VAL A 363 -17.67 0.45 18.50
C VAL A 363 -17.67 0.27 16.99
N THR A 364 -16.60 -0.27 16.44
CA THR A 364 -16.42 -0.47 14.99
C THR A 364 -15.77 -1.83 14.76
N THR A 365 -16.07 -2.43 13.60
CA THR A 365 -15.35 -3.62 13.12
C THR A 365 -14.55 -3.21 11.89
N PRO A 366 -13.22 -3.37 11.88
CA PRO A 366 -12.42 -3.14 10.66
C PRO A 366 -12.86 -4.05 9.53
N ALA A 367 -12.56 -3.64 8.29
CA ALA A 367 -12.77 -4.47 7.10
C ALA A 367 -11.42 -4.84 6.47
N GLU A 368 -11.25 -6.12 6.15
CA GLU A 368 -10.09 -6.60 5.40
C GLU A 368 -10.18 -6.16 3.93
N LEU A 369 -9.03 -5.77 3.38
CA LEU A 369 -8.84 -5.41 1.99
C LEU A 369 -7.82 -6.36 1.37
N TYR A 370 -8.06 -6.79 0.14
CA TYR A 370 -7.17 -7.73 -0.57
C TYR A 370 -6.47 -7.02 -1.73
N PHE A 371 -5.20 -6.71 -1.52
CA PHE A 371 -4.39 -5.91 -2.44
C PHE A 371 -3.66 -6.78 -3.45
N SER A 372 -4.20 -6.87 -4.67
CA SER A 372 -3.55 -7.55 -5.78
C SER A 372 -2.24 -6.88 -6.18
N HIS A 373 -1.34 -7.67 -6.75
CA HIS A 373 -0.08 -7.22 -7.37
C HIS A 373 0.93 -6.50 -6.46
N THR A 374 0.62 -6.22 -5.20
CA THR A 374 1.56 -5.54 -4.27
C THR A 374 2.83 -6.35 -4.06
N GLU A 375 2.70 -7.64 -3.75
CA GLU A 375 3.83 -8.56 -3.62
C GLU A 375 4.56 -8.75 -4.95
N GLU A 376 3.78 -8.95 -6.02
CA GLU A 376 4.31 -9.14 -7.36
C GLU A 376 5.22 -7.98 -7.77
N VAL A 377 4.72 -6.76 -7.66
CA VAL A 377 5.44 -5.55 -8.04
C VAL A 377 6.64 -5.32 -7.13
N ALA A 378 6.54 -5.60 -5.83
CA ALA A 378 7.67 -5.44 -4.91
C ALA A 378 8.84 -6.36 -5.29
N GLU A 379 8.57 -7.64 -5.57
CA GLU A 379 9.57 -8.61 -6.02
C GLU A 379 10.16 -8.22 -7.39
N LEU A 380 9.33 -7.82 -8.35
CA LEU A 380 9.76 -7.40 -9.69
C LEU A 380 10.60 -6.12 -9.66
N ALA A 381 10.19 -5.15 -8.85
CA ALA A 381 10.95 -3.91 -8.63
C ALA A 381 12.32 -4.23 -8.01
N SER A 382 12.37 -5.12 -7.01
CA SER A 382 13.62 -5.61 -6.43
C SER A 382 14.53 -6.24 -7.48
N ILE A 383 14.00 -7.16 -8.30
CA ILE A 383 14.72 -7.81 -9.40
C ILE A 383 15.31 -6.76 -10.36
N LEU A 384 14.53 -5.75 -10.74
CA LEU A 384 15.00 -4.69 -11.63
C LEU A 384 16.06 -3.81 -10.97
N GLN A 385 15.91 -3.47 -9.68
CA GLN A 385 16.91 -2.71 -8.92
C GLN A 385 18.27 -3.43 -8.88
N LEU A 386 18.26 -4.75 -8.69
CA LEU A 386 19.48 -5.55 -8.65
C LEU A 386 20.29 -5.51 -9.95
N THR A 387 19.70 -5.07 -11.08
CA THR A 387 20.44 -4.90 -12.33
C THR A 387 21.40 -3.71 -12.33
N PHE A 388 21.21 -2.75 -11.41
CA PHE A 388 22.02 -1.52 -11.35
C PHE A 388 22.50 -1.17 -9.94
N ALA A 389 21.93 -1.76 -8.89
CA ALA A 389 22.37 -1.55 -7.52
C ALA A 389 23.74 -2.22 -7.29
N PRO A 390 24.69 -1.56 -6.59
CA PRO A 390 25.94 -2.19 -6.20
C PRO A 390 25.69 -3.42 -5.31
N ALA A 391 26.49 -4.47 -5.47
CA ALA A 391 26.39 -5.66 -4.64
C ALA A 391 26.56 -5.31 -3.15
N GLY A 392 25.58 -5.72 -2.32
CA GLY A 392 25.58 -5.45 -0.87
C GLY A 392 25.08 -4.06 -0.47
N ALA A 393 24.71 -3.19 -1.41
CA ALA A 393 24.06 -1.92 -1.08
C ALA A 393 22.60 -2.13 -0.65
N SER A 394 22.12 -1.31 0.28
CA SER A 394 20.69 -1.26 0.59
C SER A 394 19.92 -0.76 -0.64
N THR A 395 18.98 -1.56 -1.13
CA THR A 395 18.12 -1.19 -2.27
C THR A 395 16.83 -0.48 -1.83
N THR A 396 16.56 -0.49 -0.53
CA THR A 396 15.45 0.19 0.13
C THR A 396 16.00 1.17 1.17
N GLY A 397 15.21 2.16 1.53
CA GLY A 397 15.56 3.17 2.52
C GLY A 397 14.58 4.34 2.48
N GLY A 398 14.77 5.30 3.40
CA GLY A 398 13.95 6.50 3.50
C GLY A 398 13.84 7.24 2.17
N ALA A 399 12.66 7.77 1.89
CA ALA A 399 12.40 8.57 0.71
C ALA A 399 13.24 9.87 0.77
N THR A 400 13.97 10.17 -0.30
CA THR A 400 14.81 11.39 -0.37
C THR A 400 14.34 12.31 -1.51
N GLY A 401 14.59 13.61 -1.44
CA GLY A 401 14.18 14.55 -2.49
C GLY A 401 12.66 14.62 -2.73
N VAL A 402 11.89 14.17 -1.75
CA VAL A 402 10.44 14.34 -1.71
C VAL A 402 10.15 15.75 -1.21
N SER A 403 9.32 16.47 -1.95
CA SER A 403 8.84 17.78 -1.53
C SER A 403 8.00 17.61 -0.26
N PRO A 404 8.20 18.43 0.78
CA PRO A 404 7.37 18.37 1.97
C PRO A 404 5.93 18.76 1.60
N GLY A 405 5.14 17.77 1.23
CA GLY A 405 3.69 17.88 1.30
C GLY A 405 3.31 17.91 2.77
N GLU A 406 2.37 18.76 3.15
CA GLU A 406 1.69 18.55 4.43
C GLU A 406 1.14 17.12 4.37
N ALA A 407 1.59 16.23 5.28
CA ALA A 407 1.03 14.89 5.36
C ALA A 407 -0.50 15.04 5.43
N CYS A 408 -1.21 14.43 4.49
CA CYS A 408 -2.65 14.58 4.20
C CYS A 408 -3.13 15.74 3.29
N ASP A 409 -2.29 16.54 2.62
CA ASP A 409 -2.73 17.55 1.65
C ASP A 409 -2.99 16.95 0.26
N LEU A 410 -4.26 16.84 -0.12
CA LEU A 410 -4.73 16.11 -1.31
C LEU A 410 -4.69 16.93 -2.60
N LYS A 411 -3.73 17.84 -2.75
CA LYS A 411 -3.67 18.72 -3.93
C LYS A 411 -3.53 17.96 -5.24
N GLU A 412 -2.88 16.80 -5.22
CA GLU A 412 -2.65 15.97 -6.40
C GLU A 412 -3.00 14.51 -6.08
N ILE A 413 -4.11 14.03 -6.66
CA ILE A 413 -4.59 12.65 -6.52
C ILE A 413 -4.57 12.00 -7.90
N ARG A 414 -4.17 10.73 -7.96
CA ARG A 414 -4.34 9.91 -9.17
C ARG A 414 -5.40 8.83 -8.93
N THR A 415 -6.33 8.75 -9.86
CA THR A 415 -7.35 7.70 -9.94
C THR A 415 -7.18 6.96 -11.25
N ASN A 416 -7.07 5.64 -11.17
CA ASN A 416 -7.17 4.76 -12.32
C ASN A 416 -7.87 3.47 -11.86
N PRO A 417 -8.85 2.93 -12.58
CA PRO A 417 -9.43 1.64 -12.23
C PRO A 417 -8.33 0.58 -12.07
N GLY A 418 -8.52 -0.32 -11.12
CA GLY A 418 -7.68 -1.50 -10.94
C GLY A 418 -8.53 -2.62 -10.38
N ASP A 419 -7.91 -3.66 -9.85
CA ASP A 419 -8.64 -4.79 -9.28
C ASP A 419 -9.46 -4.41 -8.04
N ASN A 420 -10.59 -5.10 -7.84
CA ASN A 420 -11.43 -4.97 -6.66
C ASN A 420 -10.67 -5.43 -5.39
N LEU A 421 -10.89 -4.68 -4.31
CA LEU A 421 -10.32 -4.96 -2.98
C LEU A 421 -11.12 -5.99 -2.17
N PHE A 422 -12.28 -6.43 -2.66
CA PHE A 422 -13.19 -7.43 -2.08
C PHE A 422 -13.62 -7.17 -0.63
N ALA A 423 -13.58 -5.90 -0.20
CA ALA A 423 -14.11 -5.50 1.09
C ALA A 423 -15.63 -5.36 1.03
N GLU A 424 -16.27 -5.70 2.14
CA GLU A 424 -17.70 -5.51 2.33
C GLU A 424 -17.97 -4.06 2.77
N SER A 425 -18.23 -3.84 4.06
CA SER A 425 -18.40 -2.51 4.61
C SER A 425 -17.81 -2.42 6.02
N ILE A 426 -17.40 -1.21 6.40
CA ILE A 426 -17.15 -0.89 7.81
C ILE A 426 -18.44 -0.38 8.39
N THR A 427 -18.93 -1.03 9.43
CA THR A 427 -20.09 -0.55 10.21
C THR A 427 -19.66 -0.24 11.63
N GLY A 428 -20.30 0.76 12.22
CA GLY A 428 -20.05 1.10 13.61
C GLY A 428 -21.16 1.91 14.26
N ASP A 429 -21.18 1.78 15.59
CA ASP A 429 -22.09 2.47 16.48
C ASP A 429 -21.29 3.48 17.30
N LEU A 430 -21.59 4.77 17.11
CA LEU A 430 -21.10 5.83 17.98
C LEU A 430 -22.15 6.15 19.05
N LYS A 431 -21.80 6.00 20.32
CA LYS A 431 -22.67 6.33 21.45
C LYS A 431 -22.18 7.56 22.17
N TYR A 432 -23.09 8.47 22.49
CA TYR A 432 -22.78 9.68 23.26
C TYR A 432 -23.97 10.17 24.09
N ASP A 433 -23.67 10.97 25.09
CA ASP A 433 -24.65 11.70 25.89
C ASP A 433 -24.64 13.18 25.50
N ALA A 434 -25.82 13.79 25.45
CA ALA A 434 -26.01 15.18 25.11
C ALA A 434 -26.82 15.91 26.17
N SER A 435 -26.31 17.05 26.64
CA SER A 435 -27.02 17.97 27.53
C SER A 435 -27.22 19.30 26.82
N PHE A 436 -28.44 19.81 26.74
CA PHE A 436 -28.71 21.06 26.03
C PHE A 436 -29.87 21.83 26.61
N SER A 437 -29.95 23.11 26.24
CA SER A 437 -31.04 24.00 26.65
C SER A 437 -31.75 24.67 25.48
N CYS A 438 -33.04 24.91 25.67
CA CYS A 438 -33.92 25.53 24.68
C CYS A 438 -34.90 26.50 25.33
N ASP A 439 -35.21 27.59 24.61
CA ASP A 439 -36.08 28.65 25.10
C ASP A 439 -37.47 28.51 24.47
N PHE A 440 -38.51 28.44 25.29
CA PHE A 440 -39.91 28.28 24.87
C PHE A 440 -40.82 29.36 25.47
N ASP A 441 -41.98 29.57 24.85
CA ASP A 441 -43.07 30.37 25.43
C ASP A 441 -43.77 29.59 26.54
N GLY A 442 -44.08 30.25 27.67
CA GLY A 442 -44.60 29.58 28.87
C GLY A 442 -45.94 28.87 28.72
N ASN A 443 -46.69 29.15 27.65
CA ASN A 443 -47.98 28.55 27.34
C ASN A 443 -47.93 27.55 26.17
N ALA A 444 -46.75 27.27 25.60
CA ALA A 444 -46.61 26.30 24.54
C ALA A 444 -47.04 24.91 25.04
N SER A 445 -48.04 24.31 24.39
CA SER A 445 -48.62 23.02 24.77
C SER A 445 -47.83 21.82 24.25
N SER A 446 -47.07 22.01 23.17
CA SER A 446 -46.11 21.05 22.65
C SER A 446 -45.09 21.79 21.79
N SER A 447 -43.80 21.64 22.07
CA SER A 447 -42.73 22.22 21.24
C SER A 447 -41.52 21.31 21.23
N ALA A 448 -41.01 21.04 20.04
CA ALA A 448 -39.77 20.28 19.86
C ALA A 448 -38.59 21.25 19.77
N CYS A 449 -37.48 20.87 20.38
CA CYS A 449 -36.20 21.52 20.18
C CYS A 449 -35.19 20.50 19.70
N ALA A 450 -34.54 20.81 18.59
CA ALA A 450 -33.45 20.01 18.04
C ALA A 450 -32.15 20.83 18.11
N LYS A 451 -31.05 20.16 18.42
CA LYS A 451 -29.69 20.70 18.36
C LYS A 451 -28.86 19.79 17.47
N ASP A 452 -28.04 20.40 16.63
CA ASP A 452 -27.18 19.69 15.70
C ASP A 452 -25.87 19.27 16.39
N VAL A 453 -25.43 18.05 16.10
CA VAL A 453 -24.20 17.44 16.56
C VAL A 453 -23.32 17.15 15.34
N SER A 454 -22.04 17.50 15.40
CA SER A 454 -21.06 17.13 14.37
C SER A 454 -20.20 16.00 14.89
N ILE A 455 -20.09 14.93 14.11
CA ILE A 455 -19.28 13.76 14.42
C ILE A 455 -18.19 13.70 13.35
N GLY A 456 -16.92 13.69 13.75
CA GLY A 456 -15.78 13.46 12.88
C GLY A 456 -15.14 12.11 13.18
N LEU A 457 -15.05 11.23 12.19
CA LEU A 457 -14.38 9.94 12.26
C LEU A 457 -13.14 9.97 11.36
N GLY A 458 -11.99 9.62 11.92
CA GLY A 458 -10.76 9.40 11.15
C GLY A 458 -10.69 7.95 10.72
N VAL A 459 -10.56 7.74 9.42
CA VAL A 459 -10.42 6.42 8.79
C VAL A 459 -8.96 6.26 8.39
N ILE A 460 -8.40 5.08 8.59
CA ILE A 460 -7.08 4.70 8.10
C ILE A 460 -7.21 3.53 7.15
N THR A 461 -6.34 3.52 6.16
CA THR A 461 -6.14 2.39 5.26
C THR A 461 -4.73 1.88 5.46
N GLU A 462 -4.59 0.62 5.85
CA GLU A 462 -3.33 -0.09 5.99
C GLU A 462 -3.02 -0.79 4.65
N THR A 463 -2.16 -0.16 3.85
CA THR A 463 -1.85 -0.61 2.48
C THR A 463 -0.53 -1.40 2.49
N PRO A 464 -0.56 -2.73 2.24
CA PRO A 464 0.63 -3.56 2.31
C PRO A 464 1.64 -3.17 1.23
N LYS A 465 2.92 -3.21 1.59
CA LYS A 465 4.08 -2.92 0.72
C LYS A 465 4.13 -1.51 0.13
N ALA A 466 3.20 -0.60 0.40
CA ALA A 466 3.17 0.70 -0.27
C ALA A 466 4.44 1.54 -0.04
N ASP A 467 4.99 1.58 1.18
CA ASP A 467 6.28 2.25 1.48
C ASP A 467 7.45 1.60 0.73
N GLU A 468 7.48 0.27 0.69
CA GLU A 468 8.51 -0.49 -0.03
C GLU A 468 8.44 -0.21 -1.53
N LEU A 469 7.24 -0.28 -2.11
CA LEU A 469 6.98 0.01 -3.51
C LEU A 469 7.39 1.44 -3.87
N TRP A 470 7.01 2.41 -3.05
CA TRP A 470 7.39 3.81 -3.22
C TRP A 470 8.92 3.99 -3.18
N SER A 471 9.58 3.38 -2.21
CA SER A 471 11.03 3.41 -2.07
C SER A 471 11.72 2.79 -3.29
N ARG A 472 11.26 1.61 -3.73
CA ARG A 472 11.89 0.86 -4.83
C ARG A 472 11.65 1.47 -6.20
N LEU A 473 10.44 1.94 -6.46
CA LEU A 473 10.04 2.45 -7.76
C LEU A 473 10.44 3.92 -7.93
N VAL A 474 10.33 4.74 -6.88
CA VAL A 474 10.40 6.19 -7.01
C VAL A 474 11.44 6.85 -6.11
N ALA A 475 11.17 6.94 -4.80
CA ALA A 475 11.81 7.94 -3.95
C ALA A 475 12.98 7.43 -3.12
N GLY A 476 13.17 6.11 -3.02
CA GLY A 476 14.25 5.51 -2.26
C GLY A 476 15.64 5.78 -2.88
N PRO A 477 16.73 5.49 -2.14
CA PRO A 477 18.10 5.74 -2.60
C PRO A 477 18.45 5.02 -3.90
N ALA A 478 17.92 3.81 -4.08
CA ALA A 478 18.07 3.01 -5.30
C ALA A 478 16.77 2.98 -6.13
N GLY A 479 15.88 3.96 -5.97
CA GLY A 479 14.62 4.04 -6.69
C GLY A 479 14.83 3.99 -8.21
N ILE A 480 14.07 3.16 -8.92
CA ILE A 480 14.24 2.97 -10.38
C ILE A 480 14.05 4.29 -11.13
N PHE A 481 13.03 5.06 -10.76
CA PHE A 481 12.80 6.40 -11.30
C PHE A 481 14.02 7.29 -11.12
N LYS A 482 14.56 7.40 -9.90
CA LYS A 482 15.77 8.18 -9.61
C LYS A 482 17.00 7.70 -10.35
N ARG A 483 17.09 6.41 -10.66
CA ARG A 483 18.19 5.90 -11.47
C ARG A 483 18.13 6.42 -12.92
N ILE A 484 16.92 6.55 -13.47
CA ILE A 484 16.67 7.06 -14.82
C ILE A 484 16.66 8.59 -14.85
N PHE A 485 16.19 9.23 -13.77
CA PHE A 485 16.16 10.67 -13.51
C PHE A 485 17.11 11.03 -12.34
N PRO A 486 18.44 10.93 -12.53
CA PRO A 486 19.41 11.09 -11.44
C PRO A 486 19.49 12.51 -10.86
N LYS A 487 18.92 13.50 -11.55
CA LYS A 487 18.90 14.90 -11.09
C LYS A 487 17.48 15.30 -10.74
N VAL A 488 17.07 14.92 -9.53
CA VAL A 488 16.01 15.60 -8.79
C VAL A 488 16.69 16.74 -8.03
N GLY A 489 16.10 17.94 -8.00
CA GLY A 489 16.64 19.10 -7.28
C GLY A 489 17.08 20.26 -8.16
N GLU A 490 17.76 21.24 -7.56
CA GLU A 490 18.24 22.43 -8.26
C GLU A 490 19.06 22.05 -9.51
N GLY A 491 18.68 22.59 -10.67
CA GLY A 491 19.30 22.27 -11.96
C GLY A 491 18.97 20.87 -12.53
N GLY A 492 18.06 20.14 -11.88
CA GLY A 492 17.47 18.89 -12.35
C GLY A 492 16.27 19.08 -13.29
N ALA A 493 15.80 17.97 -13.87
CA ALA A 493 14.60 17.98 -14.73
C ALA A 493 13.31 18.14 -13.92
N ILE A 494 13.36 17.76 -12.64
CA ILE A 494 12.33 17.97 -11.64
C ILE A 494 13.00 18.53 -10.38
N LEU A 495 12.36 19.47 -9.72
CA LEU A 495 12.89 20.11 -8.51
C LEU A 495 12.63 19.25 -7.27
N GLY A 496 11.51 18.54 -7.21
CA GLY A 496 11.17 17.64 -6.11
C GLY A 496 10.14 16.60 -6.53
N ILE A 497 10.17 15.46 -5.86
CA ILE A 497 9.20 14.38 -6.02
C ILE A 497 8.00 14.69 -5.12
N LEU A 498 6.78 14.69 -5.66
CA LEU A 498 5.57 14.81 -4.86
C LEU A 498 5.16 13.45 -4.32
N ASP A 499 4.94 13.36 -3.02
CA ASP A 499 4.25 12.20 -2.45
C ASP A 499 2.75 12.34 -2.66
N MET A 500 2.20 11.58 -3.61
CA MET A 500 0.80 11.68 -4.01
C MET A 500 0.05 10.39 -3.70
N PRO A 501 -1.12 10.48 -3.05
CA PRO A 501 -1.95 9.30 -2.82
C PRO A 501 -2.64 8.83 -4.09
N GLY A 502 -2.93 7.52 -4.12
CA GLY A 502 -3.96 6.98 -5.01
C GLY A 502 -5.33 7.12 -4.34
N ALA A 503 -6.40 7.11 -5.12
CA ALA A 503 -7.76 7.13 -4.59
C ALA A 503 -8.67 6.12 -5.27
N THR A 504 -9.66 5.65 -4.51
CA THR A 504 -10.78 4.86 -5.00
C THR A 504 -12.10 5.39 -4.47
N GLY A 505 -13.18 5.16 -5.21
CA GLY A 505 -14.52 5.58 -4.82
C GLY A 505 -15.11 4.67 -3.74
N VAL A 506 -15.70 5.25 -2.72
CA VAL A 506 -16.41 4.53 -1.65
C VAL A 506 -17.68 5.30 -1.27
N THR A 507 -18.68 4.61 -0.73
CA THR A 507 -19.93 5.26 -0.32
C THR A 507 -20.01 5.34 1.19
N TYR A 508 -20.14 6.54 1.72
CA TYR A 508 -20.35 6.76 3.15
C TYR A 508 -21.84 7.03 3.41
N SER A 509 -22.41 6.30 4.36
CA SER A 509 -23.78 6.48 4.81
C SER A 509 -23.87 6.56 6.34
N GLY A 510 -24.93 7.18 6.85
CA GLY A 510 -25.12 7.35 8.28
C GLY A 510 -26.35 8.18 8.60
N SER A 511 -26.60 8.41 9.89
CA SER A 511 -27.66 9.31 10.32
C SER A 511 -27.32 10.75 9.94
N GLY A 512 -28.07 11.33 8.99
CA GLY A 512 -28.03 12.75 8.61
C GLY A 512 -27.20 13.08 7.37
N LEU A 513 -26.71 14.32 7.25
CA LEU A 513 -25.82 14.73 6.17
C LEU A 513 -24.45 14.09 6.39
N VAL A 514 -23.98 13.41 5.36
CA VAL A 514 -22.67 12.75 5.35
C VAL A 514 -21.75 13.52 4.41
N SER A 515 -20.62 13.97 4.94
CA SER A 515 -19.54 14.56 4.16
C SER A 515 -18.25 13.80 4.42
N ALA A 516 -17.50 13.46 3.38
CA ALA A 516 -16.25 12.71 3.52
C ALA A 516 -15.18 13.22 2.56
N GLY A 517 -13.92 13.00 2.95
CA GLY A 517 -12.73 13.43 2.21
C GLY A 517 -12.11 14.72 2.75
N ASN A 518 -10.80 14.83 2.58
CA ASN A 518 -9.97 15.98 2.91
C ASN A 518 -9.57 16.71 1.61
N PRO A 519 -9.39 18.04 1.52
CA PRO A 519 -9.79 19.11 2.44
C PRO A 519 -11.19 19.69 2.20
N GLN A 520 -11.91 19.26 1.15
CA GLN A 520 -13.13 19.95 0.70
C GLN A 520 -14.46 19.28 1.06
N GLY A 521 -14.48 18.17 1.82
CA GLY A 521 -15.72 17.54 2.29
C GLY A 521 -16.71 17.25 1.15
N ARG A 522 -16.52 16.14 0.44
CA ARG A 522 -17.44 15.70 -0.62
C ARG A 522 -18.71 15.12 -0.02
N ALA A 523 -19.77 14.98 -0.82
CA ALA A 523 -20.94 14.23 -0.39
C ALA A 523 -20.55 12.76 -0.14
N GLY A 524 -21.18 12.09 0.83
CA GLY A 524 -20.88 10.69 1.15
C GLY A 524 -20.93 9.74 -0.06
N GLU A 525 -21.79 10.03 -1.05
CA GLU A 525 -21.95 9.25 -2.28
C GLU A 525 -20.80 9.43 -3.30
N SER A 526 -19.98 10.47 -3.16
CA SER A 526 -18.90 10.82 -4.09
C SER A 526 -17.54 10.95 -3.40
N ALA A 527 -17.43 10.37 -2.22
CA ALA A 527 -16.22 10.41 -1.44
C ALA A 527 -15.25 9.29 -1.83
N GLU A 528 -14.02 9.44 -1.37
CA GLU A 528 -12.91 8.60 -1.77
C GLU A 528 -12.24 8.00 -0.53
N LEU A 529 -11.58 6.88 -0.77
CA LEU A 529 -10.60 6.27 0.12
C LEU A 529 -9.23 6.42 -0.52
N TYR A 530 -8.26 6.89 0.26
CA TYR A 530 -6.91 7.19 -0.22
C TYR A 530 -5.90 6.13 0.21
N PHE A 531 -4.95 5.84 -0.68
CA PHE A 531 -3.82 4.94 -0.48
C PHE A 531 -2.52 5.73 -0.56
N PRO A 532 -1.57 5.54 0.37
CA PRO A 532 -0.32 6.30 0.40
C PRO A 532 0.55 5.99 -0.83
N HIS A 533 1.26 6.99 -1.35
CA HIS A 533 2.27 6.89 -2.42
C HIS A 533 1.83 6.42 -3.81
N VAL A 534 0.67 5.76 -3.94
CA VAL A 534 0.23 5.11 -5.17
C VAL A 534 0.10 6.10 -6.34
N GLY A 535 -0.35 7.33 -6.08
CA GLY A 535 -0.41 8.39 -7.09
C GLY A 535 0.98 8.86 -7.52
N GLY A 536 1.95 8.89 -6.61
CA GLY A 536 3.34 9.18 -6.91
C GLY A 536 3.97 8.13 -7.81
N ILE A 537 3.67 6.85 -7.56
CA ILE A 537 4.14 5.75 -8.42
C ILE A 537 3.59 5.92 -9.84
N SER A 538 2.30 6.25 -9.99
CA SER A 538 1.70 6.54 -11.30
C SER A 538 2.43 7.69 -12.01
N GLU A 539 2.65 8.80 -11.31
CA GLU A 539 3.24 9.99 -11.91
C GLU A 539 4.69 9.78 -12.34
N TYR A 540 5.52 9.28 -11.44
CA TYR A 540 6.96 9.27 -11.64
C TYR A 540 7.42 7.98 -12.30
N PHE A 541 6.94 6.82 -11.83
CA PHE A 541 7.37 5.55 -12.37
C PHE A 541 6.68 5.22 -13.70
N LEU A 542 5.35 5.29 -13.78
CA LEU A 542 4.66 4.97 -15.03
C LEU A 542 4.82 6.11 -16.05
N LYS A 543 4.26 7.30 -15.77
CA LYS A 543 4.30 8.41 -16.75
C LYS A 543 5.72 8.91 -17.00
N GLY A 544 6.48 9.19 -15.94
CA GLY A 544 7.83 9.74 -16.05
C GLY A 544 8.81 8.88 -16.84
N ILE A 545 8.94 7.59 -16.50
CA ILE A 545 9.86 6.69 -17.21
C ILE A 545 9.40 6.48 -18.66
N GLN A 546 8.09 6.29 -18.89
CA GLN A 546 7.58 6.06 -20.25
C GLN A 546 7.82 7.25 -21.17
N THR A 547 7.63 8.48 -20.69
CA THR A 547 7.90 9.71 -21.45
C THR A 547 9.36 9.79 -21.89
N ILE A 548 10.33 9.41 -21.04
CA ILE A 548 11.75 9.41 -21.42
C ILE A 548 12.10 8.32 -22.42
N LEU A 549 11.64 7.09 -22.16
CA LEU A 549 12.02 5.94 -22.96
C LEU A 549 11.30 5.89 -24.31
N ARG A 550 10.34 6.80 -24.56
CA ARG A 550 9.63 7.00 -25.84
C ARG A 550 10.01 8.34 -26.49
N PRO A 551 11.23 8.47 -27.07
CA PRO A 551 11.83 9.75 -27.51
C PRO A 551 11.15 10.49 -28.68
N LYS A 552 9.89 10.18 -29.03
CA LYS A 552 9.13 10.88 -30.10
C LYS A 552 8.08 11.87 -29.56
N GLY A 553 8.31 12.49 -28.40
CA GLY A 553 7.44 13.57 -27.89
C GLY A 553 6.03 13.11 -27.47
N PHE A 554 5.86 11.81 -27.24
CA PHE A 554 4.61 11.22 -26.75
C PHE A 554 4.78 10.93 -25.27
N GLY A 555 4.41 11.90 -24.44
CA GLY A 555 4.41 11.76 -22.99
C GLY A 555 3.92 13.02 -22.32
N GLU A 556 3.05 12.88 -21.34
CA GLU A 556 2.60 14.00 -20.53
C GLU A 556 3.79 14.56 -19.74
N GLN A 557 3.81 15.88 -19.52
CA GLN A 557 4.78 16.47 -18.62
C GLN A 557 4.51 15.97 -17.21
N ILE A 558 5.54 15.42 -16.55
CA ILE A 558 5.45 15.01 -15.15
C ILE A 558 5.37 16.23 -14.24
N LEU A 559 4.59 16.10 -13.17
CA LEU A 559 4.50 17.09 -12.11
C LEU A 559 5.85 17.21 -11.37
N SER A 560 6.30 18.44 -11.16
CA SER A 560 7.45 18.74 -10.31
C SER A 560 6.96 19.44 -9.06
N GLY A 561 7.31 18.91 -7.89
CA GLY A 561 7.12 19.62 -6.64
C GLY A 561 8.05 20.82 -6.52
N ALA A 562 7.88 21.59 -5.45
CA ALA A 562 8.92 22.52 -5.00
C ALA A 562 10.21 21.75 -4.71
N GLU A 563 11.36 22.43 -4.67
CA GLU A 563 12.62 21.79 -4.29
C GLU A 563 12.40 20.93 -3.05
N GLY A 564 12.57 19.63 -3.22
CA GLY A 564 12.57 18.71 -2.09
C GLY A 564 13.69 19.13 -1.15
N THR A 565 13.56 18.83 0.13
CA THR A 565 14.67 18.98 1.07
C THR A 565 15.81 18.05 0.63
N PHE A 566 16.71 18.55 -0.22
CA PHE A 566 18.02 17.96 -0.40
C PHE A 566 18.76 18.14 0.90
N GLY A 567 19.22 17.02 1.49
CA GLY A 567 19.92 16.97 2.76
C GLY A 567 20.89 18.14 2.93
N SER A 568 20.46 19.11 3.73
CA SER A 568 21.20 20.32 4.06
C SER A 568 20.59 20.89 5.35
N SER A 569 21.20 20.53 6.47
CA SER A 569 20.99 21.03 7.85
C SER A 569 19.67 20.73 8.58
N GLY A 570 18.78 19.90 8.04
CA GLY A 570 17.57 19.43 8.72
C GLY A 570 17.25 17.95 8.47
N GLU A 571 18.26 17.14 8.15
CA GLU A 571 18.10 15.68 8.07
C GLU A 571 18.21 15.13 9.49
N ILE A 572 17.21 14.37 9.92
CA ILE A 572 17.29 13.63 11.17
C ILE A 572 18.28 12.49 10.99
N ASP A 573 19.35 12.54 11.79
CA ASP A 573 20.44 11.58 11.79
C ASP A 573 20.42 10.74 13.09
N CYS A 574 19.22 10.47 13.61
CA CYS A 574 19.04 9.62 14.78
C CYS A 574 19.20 8.13 14.44
N ASN A 575 19.45 7.30 15.46
CA ASN A 575 19.49 5.85 15.29
C ASN A 575 18.07 5.26 15.32
N GLU A 576 17.43 5.14 14.16
CA GLU A 576 16.09 4.58 14.00
C GLU A 576 16.00 3.09 14.43
N ASP A 577 17.11 2.37 14.35
CA ASP A 577 17.23 0.97 14.78
C ASP A 577 17.46 0.82 16.30
N ALA A 578 17.35 1.91 17.07
CA ALA A 578 17.52 1.86 18.52
C ALA A 578 16.47 0.91 19.14
N PRO A 579 16.90 -0.09 19.93
CA PRO A 579 15.98 -1.07 20.51
C PRO A 579 14.98 -0.39 21.44
N ASN A 580 13.76 -0.92 21.47
CA ASN A 580 12.71 -0.38 22.32
C ASN A 580 13.12 -0.41 23.81
N VAL A 581 13.01 0.73 24.48
CA VAL A 581 13.33 0.87 25.91
C VAL A 581 12.07 1.26 26.67
N SER A 582 11.53 0.35 27.47
CA SER A 582 10.43 0.67 28.37
C SER A 582 10.92 1.50 29.56
N LEU A 583 10.37 2.70 29.72
CA LEU A 583 10.57 3.56 30.89
C LEU A 583 9.32 3.53 31.77
N ARG A 584 9.51 3.23 33.07
CA ARG A 584 8.40 3.19 34.02
C ARG A 584 8.02 4.60 34.44
N GLY A 585 6.78 4.98 34.18
CA GLY A 585 6.24 6.29 34.59
C GLY A 585 6.41 7.40 33.55
N THR A 586 6.97 7.08 32.39
CA THR A 586 7.18 8.01 31.26
C THR A 586 6.34 7.56 30.07
N LEU A 587 5.84 8.51 29.29
CA LEU A 587 5.06 8.21 28.09
C LEU A 587 5.84 7.29 27.15
N ASN A 588 5.15 6.32 26.55
CA ASN A 588 5.71 5.47 25.50
C ASN A 588 5.81 6.24 24.17
N ARG A 589 6.52 5.67 23.19
CA ARG A 589 6.72 6.25 21.86
C ARG A 589 5.43 6.82 21.23
N GLN A 590 4.35 6.03 21.23
CA GLN A 590 3.08 6.44 20.63
C GLN A 590 2.42 7.62 21.38
N ALA A 591 2.42 7.58 22.70
CA ALA A 591 1.85 8.64 23.52
C ALA A 591 2.68 9.93 23.44
N THR A 592 4.01 9.82 23.35
CA THR A 592 4.90 10.96 23.12
C THR A 592 4.67 11.58 21.73
N PHE A 593 4.45 10.75 20.70
CA PHE A 593 4.12 11.22 19.36
C PHE A 593 2.81 12.01 19.36
N GLN A 594 1.77 11.48 20.01
CA GLN A 594 0.49 12.18 20.13
C GLN A 594 0.62 13.48 20.94
N LEU A 595 1.45 13.47 21.99
CA LEU A 595 1.74 14.67 22.75
C LEU A 595 2.42 15.74 21.88
N ALA A 596 3.39 15.36 21.04
CA ALA A 596 4.07 16.26 20.10
C ALA A 596 3.11 16.86 19.06
N LEU A 597 2.18 16.07 18.52
CA LEU A 597 1.13 16.59 17.63
C LEU A 597 0.26 17.64 18.34
N ASN A 598 -0.19 17.32 19.56
CA ASN A 598 -1.04 18.23 20.34
C ASN A 598 -0.29 19.50 20.78
N TRP A 599 1.04 19.42 20.94
CA TRP A 599 1.88 20.51 21.42
C TRP A 599 1.88 21.73 20.49
N VAL A 600 1.68 21.51 19.19
CA VAL A 600 1.69 22.54 18.13
C VAL A 600 0.38 22.58 17.35
N SER A 601 -0.74 22.30 18.03
CA SER A 601 -2.09 22.36 17.44
C SER A 601 -2.30 21.43 16.24
N GLY A 602 -1.68 20.25 16.26
CA GLY A 602 -1.87 19.21 15.25
C GLY A 602 -0.95 19.31 14.02
N GLN A 603 0.03 20.23 14.02
CA GLN A 603 1.00 20.30 12.94
C GLN A 603 1.89 19.03 12.92
N SER A 604 1.98 18.39 11.75
CA SER A 604 2.82 17.23 11.50
C SER A 604 4.29 17.62 11.32
N GLY A 605 5.18 16.62 11.26
CA GLY A 605 6.63 16.80 11.08
C GLY A 605 7.48 16.62 12.34
N ASN A 606 6.89 16.24 13.48
CA ASN A 606 7.68 15.75 14.60
C ASN A 606 8.23 14.35 14.28
N HIS A 607 9.35 13.99 14.88
CA HIS A 607 10.05 12.73 14.58
C HIS A 607 10.16 11.80 15.79
N VAL A 608 9.10 11.77 16.59
CA VAL A 608 9.03 10.88 17.75
C VAL A 608 9.03 9.41 17.32
N MET A 609 8.43 9.06 16.19
CA MET A 609 8.31 7.65 15.78
C MET A 609 9.66 7.03 15.42
N GLU A 610 10.52 7.85 14.83
CA GLU A 610 11.85 7.53 14.35
C GLU A 610 12.87 7.60 15.50
N CYS A 611 12.85 8.68 16.28
CA CYS A 611 13.97 9.01 17.16
C CYS A 611 13.74 8.76 18.66
N TYR A 612 12.51 8.43 19.10
CA TYR A 612 12.21 8.26 20.52
C TYR A 612 13.15 7.27 21.23
N ASN A 613 13.39 6.10 20.63
CA ASN A 613 14.23 5.08 21.25
C ASN A 613 15.68 5.53 21.36
N ASP A 614 16.18 6.30 20.38
CA ASP A 614 17.54 6.84 20.42
C ASP A 614 17.69 7.89 21.54
N VAL A 615 16.72 8.80 21.69
CA VAL A 615 16.69 9.78 22.80
C VAL A 615 16.77 9.06 24.14
N VAL A 616 15.90 8.08 24.35
CA VAL A 616 15.82 7.34 25.62
C VAL A 616 17.11 6.58 25.88
N LYS A 617 17.64 5.89 24.88
CA LYS A 617 18.85 5.07 24.99
C LYS A 617 20.07 5.92 25.33
N ARG A 618 20.32 7.02 24.61
CA ARG A 618 21.47 7.90 24.84
C ARG A 618 21.38 8.62 26.18
N SER A 619 20.19 9.12 26.54
CA SER A 619 19.97 9.76 27.85
C SER A 619 20.32 8.80 28.99
N LYS A 620 19.86 7.55 28.88
CA LYS A 620 20.12 6.52 29.88
C LYS A 620 21.60 6.13 29.94
N SER A 621 22.31 6.05 28.81
CA SER A 621 23.74 5.72 28.79
C SER A 621 24.60 6.80 29.43
N GLU A 622 24.22 8.08 29.28
CA GLU A 622 24.93 9.22 29.87
C GLU A 622 24.46 9.56 31.30
N GLY A 623 23.52 8.80 31.86
CA GLY A 623 22.98 9.05 33.21
C GLY A 623 22.13 10.32 33.31
N PHE A 624 21.61 10.80 32.19
CA PHE A 624 20.66 11.90 32.10
C PHE A 624 19.22 11.37 32.25
N ASN A 625 18.34 12.12 32.90
CA ASN A 625 16.93 11.74 33.05
C ASN A 625 16.23 11.72 31.67
N SER A 626 15.83 10.54 31.20
CA SER A 626 15.26 10.36 29.85
C SER A 626 13.96 11.14 29.63
N ALA A 627 13.06 11.18 30.61
CA ALA A 627 11.83 11.98 30.56
C ALA A 627 12.10 13.49 30.49
N LEU A 628 13.15 13.97 31.16
CA LEU A 628 13.60 15.35 31.05
C LEU A 628 14.15 15.65 29.64
N ALA A 629 14.91 14.72 29.04
CA ALA A 629 15.40 14.87 27.68
C ALA A 629 14.23 14.94 26.68
N LEU A 630 13.24 14.05 26.82
CA LEU A 630 12.01 14.07 26.01
C LEU A 630 11.22 15.38 26.19
N LEU A 631 11.10 15.87 27.43
CA LEU A 631 10.42 17.13 27.70
C LEU A 631 11.16 18.34 27.08
N ILE A 632 12.49 18.40 27.17
CA ILE A 632 13.30 19.44 26.52
C ILE A 632 13.16 19.35 24.99
N TRP A 633 13.21 18.14 24.43
CA TRP A 633 13.05 17.91 23.01
C TRP A 633 11.71 18.41 22.47
N LEU A 634 10.62 18.06 23.15
CA LEU A 634 9.27 18.55 22.86
C LEU A 634 9.18 20.07 23.01
N ASN A 635 9.77 20.63 24.07
CA ASN A 635 9.62 22.04 24.36
C ASN A 635 10.43 22.95 23.42
N GLU A 636 11.67 22.57 23.08
CA GLU A 636 12.55 23.41 22.26
C GLU A 636 12.32 23.22 20.77
N SER A 637 12.01 22.00 20.36
CA SER A 637 12.00 21.64 18.93
C SER A 637 10.72 20.95 18.50
N ASN A 638 9.72 20.82 19.37
CA ASN A 638 8.54 20.01 19.12
C ASN A 638 8.89 18.59 18.62
N ALA A 639 9.88 17.99 19.27
CA ALA A 639 10.49 16.74 18.86
C ALA A 639 11.05 16.79 17.42
N SER A 640 12.00 17.71 17.18
CA SER A 640 12.69 17.89 15.91
C SER A 640 11.77 18.27 14.74
N ASN A 641 10.67 18.98 15.02
CA ASN A 641 9.77 19.43 13.97
C ASN A 641 10.38 20.56 13.14
N TYR A 642 11.13 20.19 12.10
CA TYR A 642 11.83 21.12 11.22
C TYR A 642 10.90 22.02 10.39
N ASN A 643 9.58 21.74 10.39
CA ASN A 643 8.58 22.65 9.83
C ASN A 643 8.45 23.96 10.64
N LEU A 644 8.97 24.00 11.86
CA LEU A 644 8.88 25.16 12.76
C LEU A 644 10.12 26.07 12.75
N SER A 645 11.13 25.77 11.91
CA SER A 645 12.40 26.52 11.89
C SER A 645 13.11 26.52 13.26
N VAL A 646 13.17 25.34 13.89
CA VAL A 646 13.71 25.12 15.25
C VAL A 646 14.88 24.15 15.22
N GLU A 647 15.86 24.37 16.09
CA GLU A 647 17.02 23.49 16.28
C GLU A 647 16.74 22.41 17.32
N ASP A 648 17.35 21.22 17.16
CA ASP A 648 17.07 20.09 18.03
C ASP A 648 17.50 20.37 19.46
N PHE A 649 16.61 20.04 20.39
CA PHE A 649 16.80 20.26 21.82
C PHE A 649 17.20 21.69 22.19
N GLY A 650 17.01 22.70 21.33
CA GLY A 650 17.36 24.10 21.60
C GLY A 650 18.87 24.40 21.63
N ILE A 651 19.70 23.54 21.02
CA ILE A 651 21.15 23.73 20.97
C ILE A 651 21.55 24.63 19.80
N HIS A 652 21.63 25.95 20.05
CA HIS A 652 22.03 26.93 19.05
C HIS A 652 23.55 27.07 18.93
N SER A 653 24.15 26.28 18.04
CA SER A 653 25.59 26.36 17.75
C SER A 653 25.89 26.05 16.29
N SER A 654 26.58 26.96 15.61
CA SER A 654 27.02 26.74 14.22
C SER A 654 27.96 25.54 14.05
N SER A 655 28.59 25.09 15.14
CA SER A 655 29.53 23.97 15.19
C SER A 655 28.91 22.63 15.63
N VAL A 656 27.65 22.63 16.10
CA VAL A 656 26.92 21.44 16.54
C VAL A 656 25.58 21.43 15.82
N ARG A 657 25.46 20.63 14.76
CA ARG A 657 24.28 20.56 13.89
C ARG A 657 23.79 19.12 13.77
N GLY A 658 22.47 18.96 13.62
CA GLY A 658 21.82 17.66 13.48
C GLY A 658 21.46 17.05 14.83
N PHE A 659 20.44 16.20 14.81
CA PHE A 659 19.86 15.56 15.99
C PHE A 659 20.94 14.87 16.84
N SER A 660 21.79 14.04 16.23
CA SER A 660 22.80 13.24 16.94
C SER A 660 23.82 14.12 17.66
N ALA A 661 24.34 15.15 17.01
CA ALA A 661 25.32 16.03 17.63
C ALA A 661 24.69 16.90 18.74
N GLN A 662 23.44 17.35 18.54
CA GLN A 662 22.75 18.21 19.49
C GLN A 662 22.29 17.46 20.74
N ILE A 663 21.84 16.20 20.62
CA ILE A 663 21.55 15.38 21.81
C ILE A 663 22.84 15.06 22.59
N ASP A 664 23.93 14.69 21.90
CA ASP A 664 25.20 14.41 22.57
C ASP A 664 25.71 15.63 23.35
N GLN A 665 25.53 16.84 22.78
CA GLN A 665 25.84 18.09 23.45
C GLN A 665 24.95 18.34 24.67
N LEU A 666 23.63 18.17 24.55
CA LEU A 666 22.67 18.33 25.65
C LEU A 666 23.06 17.48 26.86
N LEU A 667 23.39 16.21 26.63
CA LEU A 667 23.67 15.24 27.68
C LEU A 667 24.93 15.58 28.49
N GLN A 668 25.87 16.34 27.92
CA GLN A 668 27.10 16.78 28.59
C GLN A 668 26.93 18.08 29.39
N LEU A 669 25.87 18.86 29.14
CA LEU A 669 25.67 20.17 29.76
C LEU A 669 25.62 20.16 31.30
N PRO A 670 25.04 19.17 32.01
CA PRO A 670 25.00 19.18 33.47
C PRO A 670 26.40 19.27 34.10
N SER A 671 27.34 18.45 33.60
CA SER A 671 28.73 18.44 34.07
C SER A 671 29.45 19.74 33.71
N TYR A 672 29.27 20.22 32.48
CA TYR A 672 29.86 21.46 32.01
C TYR A 672 29.37 22.68 32.82
N TYR A 673 28.06 22.78 33.08
CA TYR A 673 27.49 23.91 33.82
C TYR A 673 27.88 23.92 35.29
N ARG A 674 28.02 22.77 35.95
CA ARG A 674 28.53 22.72 37.33
C ARG A 674 29.97 23.26 37.45
N GLY A 675 30.81 22.97 36.46
CA GLY A 675 32.19 23.48 36.41
C GLY A 675 32.26 24.98 36.09
N THR A 676 31.45 25.43 35.13
CA THR A 676 31.52 26.81 34.59
C THR A 676 30.70 27.82 35.39
N PHE A 677 29.61 27.39 36.02
CA PHE A 677 28.69 28.25 36.79
C PHE A 677 28.49 27.75 38.23
N PRO A 678 29.56 27.49 39.00
CA PRO A 678 29.43 26.94 40.35
C PRO A 678 28.61 27.84 41.29
N GLN A 679 28.59 29.16 41.04
CA GLN A 679 27.80 30.13 41.81
C GLN A 679 26.28 29.93 41.72
N CYS A 680 25.81 29.23 40.69
CA CYS A 680 24.39 28.95 40.46
C CYS A 680 23.90 27.76 41.28
N TYR A 681 24.82 26.91 41.75
CA TYR A 681 24.51 25.72 42.53
C TYR A 681 24.70 26.00 44.02
N GLY A 682 23.68 25.74 44.86
CA GLY A 682 23.80 25.80 46.33
C GLY A 682 23.29 27.06 47.04
N ARG A 683 22.56 27.98 46.37
CA ARG A 683 21.98 29.20 46.99
C ARG A 683 20.45 29.17 47.13
N GLY A 684 19.91 28.11 47.72
CA GLY A 684 18.44 27.94 47.86
C GLY A 684 17.71 27.60 46.55
N MET A 685 18.46 27.35 45.48
CA MET A 685 18.00 26.88 44.18
C MET A 685 18.28 25.38 44.07
N SER A 686 17.32 24.61 43.54
CA SER A 686 17.53 23.20 43.23
C SER A 686 18.51 23.02 42.07
N ASP A 687 19.17 21.87 41.99
CA ASP A 687 20.17 21.59 40.96
C ASP A 687 19.54 21.60 39.55
N ILE A 688 18.32 21.09 39.41
CA ILE A 688 17.54 21.17 38.16
C ILE A 688 17.17 22.61 37.78
N GLU A 689 16.86 23.47 38.76
CA GLU A 689 16.47 24.85 38.50
C GLU A 689 17.68 25.66 38.03
N ALA A 690 18.84 25.45 38.64
CA ALA A 690 20.09 26.06 38.20
C ALA A 690 20.42 25.63 36.76
N PHE A 691 20.32 24.33 36.45
CA PHE A 691 20.54 23.78 35.12
C PHE A 691 19.64 24.44 34.07
N LEU A 692 18.31 24.42 34.26
CA LEU A 692 17.35 24.92 33.26
C LEU A 692 17.42 26.43 33.07
N ARG A 693 17.79 27.20 34.11
CA ARG A 693 18.01 28.64 33.98
C ARG A 693 19.23 28.94 33.11
N ILE A 694 20.36 28.25 33.37
CA ILE A 694 21.59 28.39 32.59
C ILE A 694 21.34 27.93 31.15
N PHE A 695 20.64 26.80 30.98
CA PHE A 695 20.30 26.25 29.68
C PHE A 695 19.60 27.28 28.79
N LYS A 696 18.58 27.98 29.32
CA LYS A 696 17.83 28.97 28.52
C LYS A 696 18.57 30.29 28.31
N SER A 697 19.31 30.76 29.32
CA SER A 697 19.74 32.17 29.36
C SER A 697 21.26 32.39 29.51
N GLY A 698 22.04 31.30 29.58
CA GLY A 698 23.49 31.35 29.83
C GLY A 698 23.87 31.83 31.24
N ASN A 699 22.90 32.03 32.14
CA ASN A 699 23.10 32.43 33.53
C ASN A 699 21.93 31.94 34.43
N CYS A 700 22.04 32.09 35.75
CA CYS A 700 20.98 31.65 36.68
C CYS A 700 20.13 32.78 37.28
N THR A 701 20.40 34.04 36.92
CA THR A 701 19.72 35.21 37.50
C THR A 701 18.63 35.80 36.60
N SER A 702 18.61 35.45 35.32
CA SER A 702 17.62 35.95 34.36
C SER A 702 16.21 35.48 34.69
N SER A 703 15.24 36.38 34.48
CA SER A 703 13.81 36.05 34.51
C SER A 703 13.43 35.02 33.45
N ASP A 704 14.09 35.02 32.29
CA ASP A 704 13.77 34.09 31.20
C ASP A 704 14.11 32.66 31.59
N GLY A 705 15.25 32.45 32.24
CA GLY A 705 15.61 31.15 32.81
C GLY A 705 14.61 30.71 33.89
N ALA A 706 14.14 31.63 34.73
CA ALA A 706 13.16 31.34 35.78
C ALA A 706 11.81 30.91 35.20
N ASN A 707 11.35 31.63 34.17
CA ASN A 707 10.12 31.34 33.43
C ASN A 707 10.23 30.00 32.71
N TYR A 708 11.37 29.72 32.11
CA TYR A 708 11.65 28.46 31.43
C TYR A 708 11.56 27.26 32.37
N TYR A 709 12.25 27.31 33.52
CA TYR A 709 12.14 26.30 34.57
C TYR A 709 10.69 26.09 35.02
N SER A 710 9.96 27.19 35.25
CA SER A 710 8.55 27.12 35.69
C SER A 710 7.64 26.48 34.64
N ASN A 711 7.90 26.74 33.36
CA ASN A 711 7.17 26.17 32.24
C ASN A 711 7.40 24.66 32.10
N LEU A 712 8.67 24.21 32.11
CA LEU A 712 8.96 22.77 32.05
C LEU A 712 8.40 22.04 33.28
N ARG A 713 8.50 22.65 34.46
CA ARG A 713 7.94 22.07 35.69
C ARG A 713 6.43 21.90 35.64
N SER A 714 5.69 22.85 35.04
CA SER A 714 4.22 22.73 34.93
C SER A 714 3.78 21.71 33.88
N ARG A 715 4.63 21.40 32.89
CA ARG A 715 4.38 20.43 31.82
C ARG A 715 4.92 19.03 32.11
N TRP A 716 5.67 18.84 33.20
CA TRP A 716 6.30 17.57 33.55
C TRP A 716 5.31 16.39 33.60
N SER A 717 4.13 16.60 34.18
CA SER A 717 3.12 15.56 34.30
C SER A 717 2.57 15.10 32.95
N TRP A 718 2.81 15.84 31.86
CA TRP A 718 2.42 15.45 30.51
C TRP A 718 3.36 14.37 29.96
N VAL A 719 4.65 14.41 30.31
CA VAL A 719 5.67 13.46 29.82
C VAL A 719 5.87 12.31 30.80
N SER A 720 5.77 12.57 32.11
CA SER A 720 6.02 11.58 33.16
C SER A 720 4.88 11.56 34.21
N PRO A 721 3.67 11.08 33.82
CA PRO A 721 2.52 11.08 34.72
C PRO A 721 2.75 10.14 35.91
N GLY A 722 2.67 10.70 37.12
CA GLY A 722 2.89 9.96 38.38
C GLY A 722 4.30 10.09 38.97
N CYS A 723 5.20 10.80 38.30
CA CYS A 723 6.54 11.11 38.78
C CYS A 723 6.65 12.54 39.32
N SER A 724 7.45 12.75 40.37
CA SER A 724 7.84 14.09 40.80
C SER A 724 8.86 14.70 39.84
N PHE A 725 8.81 16.02 39.64
CA PHE A 725 9.83 16.74 38.86
C PHE A 725 11.24 16.44 39.42
N PRO A 726 12.23 16.10 38.57
CA PRO A 726 13.53 15.62 39.02
C PRO A 726 14.28 16.69 39.82
N ARG A 727 15.11 16.29 40.78
CA ARG A 727 15.88 17.24 41.61
C ARG A 727 17.15 17.74 40.94
N SER A 728 17.68 16.97 39.98
CA SER A 728 18.82 17.28 39.12
C SER A 728 18.58 16.72 37.71
N PRO A 729 19.30 17.19 36.68
CA PRO A 729 19.22 16.61 35.32
C PRO A 729 19.61 15.13 35.27
N THR A 730 20.39 14.67 36.25
CA THR A 730 20.86 13.30 36.42
C THR A 730 20.06 12.50 37.45
N ASP A 731 18.92 13.02 37.92
CA ASP A 731 18.04 12.31 38.84
C ASP A 731 17.21 11.27 38.07
N THR A 732 17.70 10.03 38.00
CA THR A 732 17.08 8.93 37.26
C THR A 732 16.12 8.10 38.11
N THR A 733 15.70 8.60 39.28
CA THR A 733 14.76 7.88 40.17
C THR A 733 13.35 7.74 39.57
N CYS A 734 13.00 8.63 38.65
CA CYS A 734 11.80 8.58 37.79
C CYS A 734 12.23 8.92 36.35
N PRO A 735 12.76 7.94 35.60
CA PRO A 735 13.43 8.15 34.32
C PRO A 735 12.49 8.26 33.13
#